data_AF-A0A238F6S3-F1
#
_entry.id   AF-A0A238F6S3-F1
#
_cell.length_a   1.000
_cell.length_b   1.000
_cell.length_c   1.000
_cell.angle_alpha   90.00
_cell.angle_beta   90.00
_cell.angle_gamma   90.00
#
_symmetry.space_group_name_H-M   'P 1'
#
loop_
_entity.id
_entity.type
_entity.pdbx_description
1 polymer ?
#
loop_
_entity_poly.entity_id
_entity_poly.type
_entity_poly.pdbx_seq_one_letter_code
_entity_poly.pdbx_strand_id
1 'polypeptide(L)'
;MFAGHPGTSPASFKGDVSFLQRAALRGDTTLQPPPSGDPSLPFVSAGSTTRRASANNGHIADDPTQTGDEHDDVYRGRNRQRRGSSGKTSRASIHSLGGTRLSPTRESSAGEEDDDDRSSGVIGVGSKKNQDGLEHVFVEDEPERSHSRTSTAASTSGTVAVDLTKPLSIAPAPHAPTTPTATEHTPFLGSTRGSTHVSVPLPEDGQKARAAFWHEIKVLVSYAVPIAGTHFLEYSLLVVTVVSVGHIGTVELAAASIASMTSNVVALSLIQGFCTALDTLCPQAYTSNPRMTSLYALRTFLILMILVIPQVIIFWNAEVLLLALRQDPKVAERASTYLRSLSFGLPGYAGFECIRRWLQAQGMMVAPVVTLIIAAPLNVLLNYLLVWGPESIRLGFIGAPISTAISMNVMFIVSVIYAVLRAPRDAWGGFSKEVFHDLGLNITLGLAGSAAVVSEWWSWEIVGLASSFLGPTALAAQSVLLTSASLFYQIPYALSVAAAVRAGNLLGAQRPDTARITSYATMTLAIGVAGINSVLLVIFRHRWGLLFSSEKEVIEVVASVLGLVAAFQLSDGISGAMAGLLRGAGKAPLGAVLNLISYYVVGLPLGMALTFAGPKMGLKGLWLGLTAALTGTATLTTWVVLRLDWRAESENARIRMGVAKRDEEDDGPDFEQ
;
A
#
# COMPACT_ATOMS: atom_id res chain seq x y z
N MET A 1 37.39 15.53 -6.77
CA MET A 1 37.81 16.61 -5.86
C MET A 1 37.13 16.36 -4.52
N PHE A 2 37.78 16.32 -3.37
CA PHE A 2 39.22 16.46 -3.06
C PHE A 2 39.77 15.19 -2.39
N ALA A 3 41.09 15.06 -2.33
CA ALA A 3 41.78 14.06 -1.51
C ALA A 3 42.51 14.76 -0.34
N GLY A 4 42.61 14.09 0.79
CA GLY A 4 43.31 14.59 1.99
C GLY A 4 43.53 13.45 2.99
N HIS A 5 44.77 12.98 3.07
CA HIS A 5 45.20 11.92 4.01
C HIS A 5 46.10 12.55 5.11
N PRO A 6 46.54 11.81 6.16
CA PRO A 6 46.15 12.21 7.51
C PRO A 6 47.31 12.58 8.45
N GLY A 7 46.94 13.11 9.62
CA GLY A 7 47.72 12.92 10.85
C GLY A 7 48.06 14.20 11.63
N THR A 8 47.55 14.31 12.86
CA THR A 8 48.30 14.56 14.11
C THR A 8 47.34 14.72 15.31
N SER A 9 47.83 14.39 16.50
CA SER A 9 47.14 14.47 17.80
C SER A 9 48.19 14.16 18.90
N PRO A 10 48.04 14.55 20.20
CA PRO A 10 47.06 15.46 20.80
C PRO A 10 47.71 16.67 21.53
N ALA A 11 46.94 17.72 21.81
CA ALA A 11 47.27 18.71 22.84
C ALA A 11 46.02 19.31 23.51
N SER A 12 45.98 19.25 24.83
CA SER A 12 44.90 19.73 25.72
C SER A 12 44.57 21.22 25.58
N PHE A 13 43.27 21.57 25.57
CA PHE A 13 42.79 22.80 26.22
C PHE A 13 41.41 22.59 26.88
N LYS A 14 41.22 23.16 28.08
CA LYS A 14 39.93 23.21 28.80
C LYS A 14 39.31 24.60 28.60
N GLY A 15 37.98 24.70 28.46
CA GLY A 15 37.30 26.00 28.28
C GLY A 15 35.77 25.95 28.33
N ASP A 16 35.24 26.05 29.54
CA ASP A 16 33.89 26.49 29.94
C ASP A 16 32.68 26.39 28.98
N VAL A 17 31.84 25.40 29.27
CA VAL A 17 30.41 25.39 28.86
C VAL A 17 29.63 26.39 29.72
N SER A 18 29.63 27.67 29.34
CA SER A 18 28.87 28.71 30.07
C SER A 18 28.18 29.77 29.19
N PHE A 19 28.50 29.85 27.90
CA PHE A 19 28.01 30.92 27.01
C PHE A 19 26.68 30.58 26.30
N LEU A 20 26.59 29.39 25.68
CA LEU A 20 25.43 29.00 24.84
C LEU A 20 24.12 28.86 25.64
N GLN A 21 24.19 28.56 26.95
CA GLN A 21 23.02 28.35 27.79
C GLN A 21 22.30 29.66 28.20
N ARG A 22 22.85 30.83 27.84
CA ARG A 22 22.21 32.15 28.07
C ARG A 22 21.51 32.74 26.84
N ALA A 23 21.73 32.18 25.64
CA ALA A 23 21.09 32.66 24.41
C ALA A 23 19.62 32.21 24.28
N ALA A 24 19.26 31.07 24.87
CA ALA A 24 17.93 30.46 24.75
C ALA A 24 16.82 31.10 25.63
N LEU A 25 17.09 32.23 26.29
CA LEU A 25 16.18 32.89 27.23
C LEU A 25 15.75 34.31 26.81
N ARG A 26 15.92 34.65 25.53
CA ARG A 26 15.29 35.83 24.90
C ARG A 26 14.66 35.42 23.58
N GLY A 27 13.33 35.27 23.59
CA GLY A 27 12.56 35.07 22.37
C GLY A 27 12.25 36.41 21.72
N ASP A 28 12.87 36.68 20.58
CA ASP A 28 12.48 37.76 19.67
C ASP A 28 12.42 37.21 18.25
N THR A 29 11.28 37.37 17.59
CA THR A 29 11.04 36.93 16.21
C THR A 29 11.10 38.11 15.25
N THR A 30 12.07 38.14 14.34
CA THR A 30 11.96 38.59 12.92
C THR A 30 13.35 38.74 12.31
N LEU A 31 13.51 38.43 11.02
CA LEU A 31 14.45 39.08 10.11
C LEU A 31 14.08 38.71 8.65
N GLN A 32 14.29 39.64 7.72
CA GLN A 32 13.90 39.53 6.30
C GLN A 32 15.11 39.15 5.41
N PRO A 33 14.88 38.61 4.19
CA PRO A 33 15.96 38.26 3.26
C PRO A 33 16.52 39.48 2.51
N PRO A 34 17.81 39.46 2.12
CA PRO A 34 18.42 40.47 1.24
C PRO A 34 18.08 40.25 -0.26
N PRO A 35 18.24 41.28 -1.12
CA PRO A 35 17.61 41.32 -2.45
C PRO A 35 18.49 40.82 -3.63
N SER A 36 17.83 40.69 -4.79
CA SER A 36 18.41 40.38 -6.11
C SER A 36 19.12 41.58 -6.77
N GLY A 37 20.14 41.29 -7.59
CA GLY A 37 20.76 42.21 -8.55
C GLY A 37 21.10 41.48 -9.86
N ASP A 38 20.89 42.15 -11.00
CA ASP A 38 20.88 41.57 -12.36
C ASP A 38 22.12 42.08 -13.19
N PRO A 39 22.32 41.83 -14.50
CA PRO A 39 23.62 41.33 -14.97
C PRO A 39 24.34 42.20 -16.02
N SER A 40 25.66 42.03 -16.16
CA SER A 40 26.41 42.51 -17.32
C SER A 40 27.61 41.63 -17.73
N LEU A 41 27.72 41.47 -19.04
CA LEU A 41 28.72 40.76 -19.86
C LEU A 41 29.97 41.66 -20.12
N PRO A 42 30.98 41.28 -20.94
CA PRO A 42 31.69 39.99 -21.18
C PRO A 42 33.24 40.12 -21.43
N PHE A 43 33.92 39.00 -21.78
CA PHE A 43 35.28 38.91 -22.38
C PHE A 43 36.46 39.41 -21.49
N VAL A 44 37.77 39.18 -21.73
CA VAL A 44 38.59 38.73 -22.88
C VAL A 44 39.64 37.67 -22.43
N SER A 45 40.17 36.85 -23.36
CA SER A 45 41.26 35.88 -23.12
C SER A 45 42.66 36.34 -23.58
N ALA A 46 43.69 36.25 -22.73
CA ALA A 46 45.12 36.09 -23.06
C ALA A 46 45.96 35.84 -21.78
N GLY A 47 47.12 35.19 -21.78
CA GLY A 47 47.76 34.41 -22.85
C GLY A 47 49.30 34.42 -22.79
N SER A 48 49.93 33.23 -22.66
CA SER A 48 51.40 33.01 -22.73
C SER A 48 52.23 33.64 -21.57
N THR A 49 53.52 33.31 -21.31
CA THR A 49 54.62 32.98 -22.25
C THR A 49 55.80 32.21 -21.58
N THR A 50 56.60 31.50 -22.40
CA THR A 50 58.04 31.14 -22.20
C THR A 50 58.43 30.13 -21.07
N ARG A 51 59.48 29.29 -21.21
CA ARG A 51 60.42 29.00 -22.34
C ARG A 51 61.07 27.60 -22.24
N ARG A 52 61.37 27.02 -23.42
CA ARG A 52 62.51 26.12 -23.83
C ARG A 52 63.30 25.35 -22.74
N ALA A 53 63.39 24.00 -22.77
CA ALA A 53 64.21 23.13 -23.67
C ALA A 53 65.69 22.96 -23.19
N SER A 54 66.46 21.91 -23.51
CA SER A 54 66.39 20.96 -24.65
C SER A 54 67.23 19.66 -24.45
N ALA A 55 66.83 18.56 -25.13
CA ALA A 55 67.66 17.42 -25.62
C ALA A 55 68.38 16.49 -24.60
N ASN A 56 68.83 15.25 -24.90
CA ASN A 56 68.71 14.41 -26.12
C ASN A 56 68.94 12.90 -25.84
N ASN A 57 68.42 12.01 -26.72
CA ASN A 57 68.81 10.59 -27.01
C ASN A 57 68.82 9.54 -25.85
N GLY A 58 68.62 8.23 -26.08
CA GLY A 58 68.19 7.48 -27.30
C GLY A 58 68.61 5.99 -27.30
N HIS A 59 67.91 5.14 -28.09
CA HIS A 59 68.22 3.71 -28.44
C HIS A 59 68.07 2.62 -27.34
N ILE A 60 67.91 1.30 -27.62
CA ILE A 60 67.14 0.53 -28.65
C ILE A 60 67.16 -1.00 -28.28
N ALA A 61 66.33 -1.83 -28.94
CA ALA A 61 66.42 -3.32 -29.10
C ALA A 61 65.89 -4.31 -28.01
N ASP A 62 64.86 -5.07 -28.42
CA ASP A 62 64.79 -6.54 -28.67
C ASP A 62 64.89 -7.62 -27.55
N ASP A 63 63.73 -8.25 -27.31
CA ASP A 63 63.40 -9.71 -27.36
C ASP A 63 64.07 -10.77 -26.41
N PRO A 64 63.50 -12.02 -26.32
CA PRO A 64 63.68 -12.92 -25.16
C PRO A 64 64.27 -14.31 -25.48
N THR A 65 64.51 -15.15 -24.45
CA THR A 65 64.23 -16.63 -24.45
C THR A 65 64.65 -17.34 -23.14
N GLN A 66 63.90 -18.40 -22.77
CA GLN A 66 64.33 -19.65 -22.07
C GLN A 66 65.06 -19.52 -20.70
N THR A 67 65.13 -20.50 -19.79
CA THR A 67 64.99 -21.99 -19.76
C THR A 67 64.07 -22.43 -18.58
N GLY A 68 63.80 -23.69 -18.24
CA GLY A 68 64.16 -25.04 -18.75
C GLY A 68 64.01 -26.10 -17.65
N ASP A 69 64.18 -27.38 -18.00
CA ASP A 69 64.20 -28.59 -17.15
C ASP A 69 62.82 -29.00 -16.54
N GLU A 70 62.14 -30.12 -16.82
CA GLU A 70 62.42 -31.52 -17.27
C GLU A 70 62.42 -32.59 -16.15
N HIS A 71 61.44 -33.52 -16.20
CA HIS A 71 61.60 -34.98 -16.13
C HIS A 71 60.22 -35.73 -16.11
N ASP A 72 59.94 -36.52 -17.15
CA ASP A 72 60.02 -38.01 -17.15
C ASP A 72 59.37 -38.85 -16.03
N ASP A 73 58.73 -40.02 -16.27
CA ASP A 73 58.22 -40.61 -17.54
C ASP A 73 57.24 -41.81 -17.33
N VAL A 74 56.52 -42.19 -18.40
CA VAL A 74 56.09 -43.56 -18.83
C VAL A 74 55.52 -44.62 -17.83
N TYR A 75 54.27 -45.08 -18.08
CA TYR A 75 53.98 -46.45 -18.61
C TYR A 75 52.56 -46.65 -19.20
N ARG A 76 52.35 -47.70 -20.01
CA ARG A 76 51.19 -47.92 -20.92
C ARG A 76 50.40 -49.23 -20.71
N GLY A 77 49.06 -49.14 -20.73
CA GLY A 77 48.13 -50.14 -21.33
C GLY A 77 47.97 -51.51 -20.63
N ARG A 78 47.23 -52.51 -21.18
CA ARG A 78 46.28 -52.55 -22.33
C ARG A 78 45.43 -53.84 -22.33
N ASN A 79 44.16 -53.79 -22.79
CA ASN A 79 43.32 -54.87 -23.36
C ASN A 79 43.04 -56.21 -22.59
N ARG A 80 41.75 -56.62 -22.52
CA ARG A 80 41.21 -57.79 -23.30
C ARG A 80 39.67 -58.03 -23.20
N GLN A 81 39.02 -58.18 -24.37
CA GLN A 81 38.14 -59.31 -24.85
C GLN A 81 36.99 -59.89 -23.97
N ARG A 82 35.82 -60.37 -24.50
CA ARG A 82 35.12 -60.30 -25.83
C ARG A 82 33.70 -60.97 -25.73
N ARG A 83 32.89 -60.86 -26.82
CA ARG A 83 31.52 -61.44 -27.10
C ARG A 83 30.35 -60.59 -26.54
N GLY A 84 29.19 -60.47 -27.22
CA GLY A 84 28.81 -60.83 -28.61
C GLY A 84 27.28 -60.95 -28.84
N SER A 85 26.81 -60.89 -30.10
CA SER A 85 25.38 -60.93 -30.57
C SER A 85 24.63 -59.58 -30.51
N SER A 86 23.82 -59.11 -31.48
CA SER A 86 23.63 -59.42 -32.93
C SER A 86 23.03 -58.18 -33.68
N GLY A 87 22.97 -58.19 -35.02
CA GLY A 87 22.44 -57.09 -35.87
C GLY A 87 20.91 -57.07 -36.04
N LYS A 88 20.29 -56.34 -36.99
CA LYS A 88 20.76 -55.65 -38.23
C LYS A 88 19.74 -54.55 -38.67
N THR A 89 20.19 -53.61 -39.52
CA THR A 89 19.43 -52.83 -40.55
C THR A 89 18.21 -51.96 -40.13
N SER A 90 17.63 -51.05 -40.94
CA SER A 90 18.09 -50.02 -41.92
C SER A 90 16.93 -49.67 -42.89
N ARG A 91 16.51 -48.39 -42.91
CA ARG A 91 15.79 -47.62 -43.98
C ARG A 91 14.57 -48.21 -44.77
N ALA A 92 13.56 -47.34 -44.94
CA ALA A 92 12.70 -47.11 -46.14
C ALA A 92 11.23 -47.60 -46.21
N SER A 93 10.31 -46.62 -46.19
CA SER A 93 9.31 -46.30 -47.25
C SER A 93 7.98 -47.08 -47.50
N ILE A 94 6.86 -46.36 -47.24
CA ILE A 94 5.72 -46.05 -48.17
C ILE A 94 4.58 -47.08 -48.41
N HIS A 95 3.34 -46.54 -48.59
CA HIS A 95 2.03 -47.15 -48.96
C HIS A 95 1.37 -48.07 -47.90
N SER A 96 0.03 -48.14 -47.73
CA SER A 96 -1.15 -47.34 -48.17
C SER A 96 -2.36 -47.72 -47.25
N LEU A 97 -3.66 -47.41 -47.39
CA LEU A 97 -4.60 -46.71 -48.31
C LEU A 97 -5.89 -46.48 -47.44
N GLY A 98 -6.85 -45.54 -47.61
CA GLY A 98 -7.06 -44.35 -48.47
C GLY A 98 -7.73 -43.22 -47.64
N GLY A 99 -8.35 -42.15 -48.15
CA GLY A 99 -8.96 -41.88 -49.45
C GLY A 99 -10.49 -41.76 -49.24
N THR A 100 -11.10 -40.57 -49.17
CA THR A 100 -11.30 -39.53 -50.21
C THR A 100 -11.06 -38.10 -49.64
N ARG A 101 -10.55 -37.04 -50.31
CA ARG A 101 -10.95 -36.34 -51.57
C ARG A 101 -12.42 -35.88 -51.56
N LEU A 102 -12.81 -34.68 -52.00
CA LEU A 102 -12.27 -33.83 -53.09
C LEU A 102 -12.06 -32.33 -52.71
N SER A 103 -11.48 -31.59 -53.66
CA SER A 103 -11.32 -30.13 -53.77
C SER A 103 -11.60 -29.77 -55.26
N PRO A 104 -11.24 -28.60 -55.88
CA PRO A 104 -10.69 -27.31 -55.40
C PRO A 104 -11.30 -26.06 -56.12
N THR A 105 -10.60 -24.90 -56.09
CA THR A 105 -10.69 -23.72 -57.00
C THR A 105 -11.94 -22.79 -56.88
N ARG A 106 -11.92 -21.49 -57.28
CA ARG A 106 -10.93 -20.72 -58.10
C ARG A 106 -10.81 -19.21 -57.76
N GLU A 107 -9.83 -18.59 -58.42
CA GLU A 107 -9.26 -17.21 -58.43
C GLU A 107 -10.20 -15.99 -58.64
N SER A 108 -9.63 -14.77 -58.48
CA SER A 108 -10.00 -13.48 -59.14
C SER A 108 -11.16 -12.61 -58.55
N SER A 109 -11.31 -11.32 -58.87
CA SER A 109 -10.46 -10.11 -58.59
C SER A 109 -11.15 -8.80 -59.05
N ALA A 110 -10.82 -7.65 -58.41
CA ALA A 110 -11.06 -6.25 -58.86
C ALA A 110 -12.53 -5.71 -58.91
N GLY A 111 -12.69 -4.37 -59.00
CA GLY A 111 -13.96 -3.62 -59.06
C GLY A 111 -14.58 -3.35 -57.68
N GLU A 112 -14.57 -2.16 -57.05
CA GLU A 112 -14.34 -0.74 -57.47
C GLU A 112 -15.60 0.00 -57.99
N GLU A 113 -15.70 1.29 -57.64
CA GLU A 113 -16.73 2.31 -57.98
C GLU A 113 -18.19 2.16 -57.45
N ASP A 114 -18.93 3.24 -57.10
CA ASP A 114 -18.56 4.49 -56.37
C ASP A 114 -19.83 5.31 -55.96
N ASP A 115 -19.61 6.46 -55.31
CA ASP A 115 -20.42 7.72 -55.40
C ASP A 115 -21.90 7.75 -54.92
N ASP A 116 -22.50 8.87 -54.46
CA ASP A 116 -22.06 10.21 -53.95
C ASP A 116 -23.29 10.73 -53.09
N ASP A 117 -23.40 11.90 -52.42
CA ASP A 117 -22.66 13.17 -52.52
C ASP A 117 -22.73 14.08 -51.25
N ARG A 118 -21.78 15.05 -51.20
CA ARG A 118 -21.72 16.44 -50.66
C ARG A 118 -22.98 17.06 -49.99
N SER A 119 -22.90 18.12 -49.16
CA SER A 119 -21.86 18.91 -48.43
C SER A 119 -22.60 19.93 -47.50
N SER A 120 -22.12 21.05 -46.93
CA SER A 120 -20.86 21.83 -46.93
C SER A 120 -20.81 22.81 -45.73
N GLY A 121 -19.75 23.62 -45.60
CA GLY A 121 -19.77 24.89 -44.85
C GLY A 121 -18.53 25.18 -43.97
N VAL A 122 -17.90 26.35 -44.13
CA VAL A 122 -16.66 26.75 -43.42
C VAL A 122 -16.63 28.28 -43.17
N ILE A 123 -15.76 28.73 -42.25
CA ILE A 123 -15.29 30.12 -41.98
C ILE A 123 -16.17 30.97 -41.04
N GLY A 124 -15.52 31.57 -40.03
CA GLY A 124 -16.08 32.65 -39.20
C GLY A 124 -15.16 33.07 -38.03
N VAL A 125 -14.50 34.23 -38.12
CA VAL A 125 -13.64 34.79 -37.06
C VAL A 125 -14.33 36.01 -36.42
N GLY A 126 -14.28 36.15 -35.10
CA GLY A 126 -14.81 37.32 -34.41
C GLY A 126 -14.24 37.51 -32.99
N SER A 127 -13.81 38.73 -32.67
CA SER A 127 -13.29 39.14 -31.36
C SER A 127 -13.70 40.59 -31.07
N LYS A 128 -14.15 40.89 -29.85
CA LYS A 128 -14.18 42.27 -29.31
C LYS A 128 -14.38 42.35 -27.79
N LYS A 129 -14.07 43.53 -27.25
CA LYS A 129 -14.15 43.94 -25.83
C LYS A 129 -15.34 44.90 -25.58
N ASN A 130 -15.47 45.24 -24.30
CA ASN A 130 -16.14 46.38 -23.64
C ASN A 130 -17.42 45.98 -22.88
N GLN A 131 -17.66 46.32 -21.60
CA GLN A 131 -17.19 47.38 -20.67
C GLN A 131 -18.08 48.65 -20.66
N ASP A 132 -18.23 49.24 -19.46
CA ASP A 132 -19.04 50.42 -19.07
C ASP A 132 -20.57 50.18 -19.02
N GLY A 133 -21.38 50.85 -18.18
CA GLY A 133 -21.08 51.77 -17.05
C GLY A 133 -22.28 52.64 -16.61
N LEU A 134 -22.24 53.16 -15.36
CA LEU A 134 -23.01 54.29 -14.78
C LEU A 134 -24.53 54.18 -14.47
N GLU A 135 -24.82 54.03 -13.16
CA GLU A 135 -25.50 54.97 -12.21
C GLU A 135 -26.83 55.74 -12.47
N HIS A 136 -27.43 56.16 -11.33
CA HIS A 136 -28.46 57.22 -11.08
C HIS A 136 -29.95 56.82 -11.02
N VAL A 137 -30.83 57.35 -10.11
CA VAL A 137 -30.65 58.09 -8.82
C VAL A 137 -31.96 58.05 -7.96
N PHE A 138 -31.84 58.44 -6.68
CA PHE A 138 -32.82 58.64 -5.58
C PHE A 138 -34.30 59.06 -5.86
N VAL A 139 -35.16 58.72 -4.88
CA VAL A 139 -36.05 59.57 -4.02
C VAL A 139 -37.26 58.71 -3.62
N GLU A 140 -37.52 58.25 -2.38
CA GLU A 140 -37.47 58.83 -1.01
C GLU A 140 -38.74 59.60 -0.61
N ASP A 141 -39.50 59.05 0.35
CA ASP A 141 -40.42 59.79 1.24
C ASP A 141 -40.79 58.92 2.48
N GLU A 142 -40.77 59.53 3.66
CA GLU A 142 -41.25 59.00 4.97
C GLU A 142 -42.50 59.84 5.38
N PRO A 143 -43.02 59.98 6.64
CA PRO A 143 -42.66 59.43 7.95
C PRO A 143 -43.89 58.74 8.64
N GLU A 144 -44.16 58.66 9.96
CA GLU A 144 -43.50 59.10 11.21
C GLU A 144 -43.87 58.14 12.37
N ARG A 145 -42.86 57.74 13.19
CA ARG A 145 -42.88 57.62 14.68
C ARG A 145 -43.90 56.71 15.43
N SER A 146 -43.62 56.21 16.66
CA SER A 146 -42.38 56.20 17.47
C SER A 146 -42.41 55.12 18.59
N HIS A 147 -41.24 54.99 19.26
CA HIS A 147 -40.93 54.30 20.54
C HIS A 147 -40.61 52.79 20.47
N SER A 148 -39.50 52.30 21.06
CA SER A 148 -38.27 52.98 21.54
C SER A 148 -37.14 51.98 21.86
N ARG A 149 -35.90 52.29 21.45
CA ARG A 149 -34.56 52.09 22.11
C ARG A 149 -34.30 50.76 22.89
N THR A 150 -33.17 50.05 22.74
CA THR A 150 -31.81 50.29 22.17
C THR A 150 -31.17 48.89 21.92
N SER A 151 -30.45 48.59 20.82
CA SER A 151 -29.07 48.99 20.45
C SER A 151 -27.99 48.57 21.47
N THR A 152 -26.81 48.03 21.12
CA THR A 152 -26.08 48.07 19.83
C THR A 152 -25.16 46.84 19.60
N ALA A 153 -24.98 46.50 18.32
CA ALA A 153 -23.91 45.78 17.60
C ALA A 153 -22.67 45.17 18.30
N ALA A 154 -22.21 44.04 17.75
CA ALA A 154 -20.86 43.88 17.19
C ALA A 154 -20.84 42.77 16.11
N SER A 155 -19.94 42.84 15.13
CA SER A 155 -19.73 41.82 14.09
C SER A 155 -18.40 41.08 14.30
N THR A 156 -18.35 39.79 13.95
CA THR A 156 -17.07 39.06 13.82
C THR A 156 -17.18 38.01 12.71
N SER A 157 -16.15 37.91 11.86
CA SER A 157 -16.02 36.83 10.88
C SER A 157 -15.73 35.49 11.58
N GLY A 158 -16.47 34.43 11.21
CA GLY A 158 -16.43 33.13 11.88
C GLY A 158 -15.89 32.01 10.99
N THR A 159 -14.57 31.92 10.84
CA THR A 159 -13.93 30.78 10.17
C THR A 159 -14.20 29.49 10.96
N VAL A 160 -14.98 28.56 10.40
CA VAL A 160 -15.33 27.30 11.08
C VAL A 160 -14.13 26.35 11.10
N ALA A 161 -13.31 26.45 12.13
CA ALA A 161 -12.27 25.47 12.43
C ALA A 161 -12.91 24.13 12.83
N VAL A 162 -12.77 23.12 11.97
CA VAL A 162 -13.25 21.75 12.25
C VAL A 162 -12.25 21.06 13.18
N ASP A 163 -12.64 20.86 14.44
CA ASP A 163 -11.87 20.11 15.44
C ASP A 163 -11.82 18.61 15.08
N LEU A 164 -10.75 18.20 14.42
CA LEU A 164 -10.46 16.82 14.01
C LEU A 164 -10.12 15.89 15.19
N THR A 165 -10.11 16.36 16.44
CA THR A 165 -9.73 15.54 17.61
C THR A 165 -10.91 14.90 18.34
N LYS A 166 -12.15 15.24 17.98
CA LYS A 166 -13.37 14.64 18.56
C LYS A 166 -13.81 13.40 17.76
N PRO A 167 -14.11 12.27 18.42
CA PRO A 167 -14.69 11.11 17.74
C PRO A 167 -16.09 11.45 17.22
N LEU A 168 -16.37 11.07 15.97
CA LEU A 168 -17.70 11.12 15.37
C LEU A 168 -18.59 10.04 15.99
N SER A 169 -19.13 10.34 17.18
CA SER A 169 -19.96 9.44 17.96
C SER A 169 -21.22 9.03 17.21
N ILE A 170 -21.46 7.72 17.12
CA ILE A 170 -22.74 7.16 16.68
C ILE A 170 -23.67 7.20 17.89
N ALA A 171 -24.64 8.11 17.88
CA ALA A 171 -25.63 8.21 18.96
C ALA A 171 -26.42 6.89 19.12
N PRO A 172 -26.66 6.43 20.37
CA PRO A 172 -27.60 5.34 20.64
C PRO A 172 -28.99 5.66 20.09
N ALA A 173 -29.77 4.63 19.75
CA ALA A 173 -31.13 4.82 19.28
C ALA A 173 -32.05 5.28 20.42
N PRO A 174 -32.96 6.26 20.20
CA PRO A 174 -34.08 6.48 21.11
C PRO A 174 -35.02 5.28 21.07
N HIS A 175 -35.76 5.06 22.16
CA HIS A 175 -36.76 3.98 22.24
C HIS A 175 -37.84 4.13 21.17
N ALA A 176 -38.34 3.00 20.65
CA ALA A 176 -39.33 2.98 19.58
C ALA A 176 -40.65 3.65 20.03
N PRO A 177 -41.26 4.53 19.21
CA PRO A 177 -42.59 5.06 19.49
C PRO A 177 -43.64 3.96 19.37
N THR A 178 -44.65 3.99 20.24
CA THR A 178 -45.79 3.08 20.21
C THR A 178 -46.64 3.32 18.96
N THR A 179 -47.19 2.23 18.38
CA THR A 179 -48.10 2.30 17.23
C THR A 179 -49.43 2.94 17.62
N PRO A 180 -49.92 3.96 16.89
CA PRO A 180 -51.26 4.50 17.13
C PRO A 180 -52.33 3.52 16.63
N THR A 181 -53.31 3.21 17.48
CA THR A 181 -54.49 2.42 17.09
C THR A 181 -55.40 3.23 16.17
N ALA A 182 -55.73 2.67 15.00
CA ALA A 182 -56.71 3.26 14.10
C ALA A 182 -58.14 3.17 14.68
N THR A 183 -58.95 4.20 14.41
CA THR A 183 -60.37 4.28 14.84
C THR A 183 -61.26 4.79 13.70
N GLU A 184 -62.58 4.66 13.89
CA GLU A 184 -63.63 4.84 12.87
C GLU A 184 -63.84 6.29 12.36
N HIS A 185 -62.94 7.22 12.70
CA HIS A 185 -63.00 8.62 12.28
C HIS A 185 -61.89 9.02 11.30
N THR A 186 -61.26 8.04 10.66
CA THR A 186 -60.28 8.25 9.57
C THR A 186 -61.01 8.61 8.26
N PRO A 187 -60.86 9.82 7.69
CA PRO A 187 -61.64 10.23 6.51
C PRO A 187 -61.21 9.51 5.23
N PHE A 188 -62.18 9.09 4.42
CA PHE A 188 -61.94 8.56 3.07
C PHE A 188 -61.59 9.67 2.06
N LEU A 189 -60.90 9.28 0.98
CA LEU A 189 -60.40 10.17 -0.08
C LEU A 189 -61.47 11.09 -0.69
N GLY A 190 -61.36 12.40 -0.45
CA GLY A 190 -62.14 13.43 -1.14
C GLY A 190 -61.47 13.85 -2.45
N SER A 191 -62.23 13.94 -3.55
CA SER A 191 -61.72 14.39 -4.84
C SER A 191 -61.98 15.89 -5.08
N THR A 192 -60.95 16.61 -5.53
CA THR A 192 -61.10 17.97 -6.07
C THR A 192 -60.22 18.15 -7.30
N ARG A 193 -60.85 18.44 -8.45
CA ARG A 193 -60.14 18.95 -9.63
C ARG A 193 -59.77 20.41 -9.37
N GLY A 194 -58.48 20.69 -9.19
CA GLY A 194 -57.92 22.04 -9.18
C GLY A 194 -56.66 22.08 -10.05
N SER A 195 -56.60 23.00 -11.00
CA SER A 195 -55.47 23.13 -11.93
C SER A 195 -54.35 23.98 -11.32
N THR A 196 -53.56 23.38 -10.42
CA THR A 196 -52.28 23.94 -9.97
C THR A 196 -51.12 23.35 -10.78
N HIS A 197 -50.09 24.17 -11.03
CA HIS A 197 -48.83 23.68 -11.57
C HIS A 197 -48.16 22.77 -10.53
N VAL A 198 -48.28 21.45 -10.71
CA VAL A 198 -47.54 20.48 -9.90
C VAL A 198 -46.08 20.52 -10.36
N SER A 199 -45.28 21.36 -9.71
CA SER A 199 -43.83 21.21 -9.67
C SER A 199 -43.52 19.91 -8.92
N VAL A 200 -43.53 18.78 -9.63
CA VAL A 200 -43.30 17.43 -9.08
C VAL A 200 -41.99 17.46 -8.28
N PRO A 201 -42.03 17.28 -6.94
CA PRO A 201 -40.82 17.18 -6.17
C PRO A 201 -40.03 15.96 -6.63
N LEU A 202 -38.73 16.12 -6.87
CA LEU A 202 -37.83 14.97 -7.02
C LEU A 202 -38.00 14.11 -5.75
N PRO A 203 -38.37 12.82 -5.87
CA PRO A 203 -38.89 12.02 -4.76
C PRO A 203 -37.91 12.07 -3.59
N GLU A 204 -38.42 12.37 -2.40
CA GLU A 204 -37.59 12.71 -1.25
C GLU A 204 -36.54 11.65 -0.94
N ASP A 205 -36.87 10.38 -1.16
CA ASP A 205 -35.99 9.23 -0.93
C ASP A 205 -34.76 9.26 -1.82
N GLY A 206 -34.87 9.79 -3.05
CA GLY A 206 -33.74 10.04 -3.94
C GLY A 206 -32.81 11.15 -3.43
N GLN A 207 -33.36 12.16 -2.74
CA GLN A 207 -32.56 13.21 -2.10
C GLN A 207 -31.90 12.69 -0.81
N LYS A 208 -32.65 11.98 0.03
CA LYS A 208 -32.17 11.32 1.26
C LYS A 208 -31.05 10.31 0.95
N ALA A 209 -31.21 9.47 -0.08
CA ALA A 209 -30.19 8.52 -0.52
C ALA A 209 -28.92 9.21 -1.03
N ARG A 210 -29.05 10.29 -1.82
CA ARG A 210 -27.90 11.12 -2.27
C ARG A 210 -27.17 11.76 -1.09
N ALA A 211 -27.89 12.31 -0.11
CA ALA A 211 -27.30 12.89 1.09
C ALA A 211 -26.55 11.85 1.93
N ALA A 212 -27.12 10.65 2.10
CA ALA A 212 -26.47 9.53 2.79
C ALA A 212 -25.20 9.06 2.05
N PHE A 213 -25.23 8.96 0.72
CA PHE A 213 -24.06 8.60 -0.08
C PHE A 213 -22.91 9.61 0.06
N TRP A 214 -23.20 10.91 -0.01
CA TRP A 214 -22.20 11.97 0.22
C TRP A 214 -21.70 12.00 1.66
N HIS A 215 -22.54 11.67 2.64
CA HIS A 215 -22.12 11.50 4.04
C HIS A 215 -21.13 10.34 4.19
N GLU A 216 -21.42 9.16 3.63
CA GLU A 216 -20.49 8.02 3.66
C GLU A 216 -19.18 8.31 2.95
N ILE A 217 -19.19 9.01 1.80
CA ILE A 217 -17.97 9.50 1.16
C ILE A 217 -17.15 10.38 2.12
N LYS A 218 -17.80 11.35 2.80
CA LYS A 218 -17.11 12.24 3.75
C LYS A 218 -16.51 11.48 4.94
N VAL A 219 -17.21 10.47 5.46
CA VAL A 219 -16.71 9.62 6.55
C VAL A 219 -15.53 8.77 6.08
N LEU A 220 -15.65 8.09 4.93
CA LEU A 220 -14.59 7.26 4.36
C LEU A 220 -13.31 8.07 4.07
N VAL A 221 -13.43 9.26 3.49
CA VAL A 221 -12.27 10.16 3.25
C VAL A 221 -11.67 10.64 4.57
N SER A 222 -12.50 11.02 5.56
CA SER A 222 -12.05 11.44 6.90
C SER A 222 -11.30 10.33 7.66
N TYR A 223 -11.61 9.06 7.36
CA TYR A 223 -10.88 7.91 7.89
C TYR A 223 -9.63 7.56 7.07
N ALA A 224 -9.72 7.55 5.74
CA ALA A 224 -8.63 7.14 4.87
C ALA A 224 -7.42 8.12 4.91
N VAL A 225 -7.64 9.43 5.06
CA VAL A 225 -6.54 10.41 5.06
C VAL A 225 -5.56 10.21 6.24
N PRO A 226 -5.99 10.08 7.51
CA PRO A 226 -5.10 9.70 8.61
C PRO A 226 -4.44 8.32 8.45
N ILE A 227 -5.14 7.34 7.85
CA ILE A 227 -4.58 6.00 7.63
C ILE A 227 -3.48 6.05 6.54
N ALA A 228 -3.66 6.80 5.46
CA ALA A 228 -2.61 7.02 4.47
C ALA A 228 -1.40 7.74 5.09
N GLY A 229 -1.63 8.78 5.90
CA GLY A 229 -0.57 9.44 6.68
C GLY A 229 0.17 8.51 7.65
N THR A 230 -0.54 7.53 8.23
CA THR A 230 0.06 6.45 9.03
C THR A 230 1.04 5.64 8.18
N HIS A 231 0.61 5.13 7.02
CA HIS A 231 1.48 4.26 6.20
C HIS A 231 2.65 5.01 5.55
N PHE A 232 2.51 6.29 5.17
CA PHE A 232 3.65 7.09 4.72
C PHE A 232 4.71 7.30 5.81
N LEU A 233 4.29 7.52 7.07
CA LEU A 233 5.22 7.61 8.19
C LEU A 233 5.82 6.24 8.55
N GLU A 234 5.03 5.16 8.52
CA GLU A 234 5.49 3.78 8.74
C GLU A 234 6.56 3.38 7.71
N TYR A 235 6.35 3.70 6.43
CA TYR A 235 7.32 3.49 5.35
C TYR A 235 8.61 4.29 5.53
N SER A 236 8.57 5.45 6.19
CA SER A 236 9.78 6.27 6.42
C SER A 236 10.83 5.57 7.29
N LEU A 237 10.42 4.69 8.22
CA LEU A 237 11.35 3.90 9.05
C LEU A 237 12.18 2.93 8.18
N LEU A 238 11.58 2.34 7.14
CA LEU A 238 12.26 1.49 6.18
C LEU A 238 13.26 2.30 5.35
N VAL A 239 12.82 3.44 4.79
CA VAL A 239 13.68 4.32 3.97
C VAL A 239 14.90 4.80 4.76
N VAL A 240 14.72 5.28 5.99
CA VAL A 240 15.80 5.75 6.88
C VAL A 240 16.82 4.64 7.14
N THR A 241 16.34 3.43 7.40
CA THR A 241 17.20 2.27 7.71
C THR A 241 17.99 1.81 6.48
N VAL A 242 17.36 1.75 5.30
CA VAL A 242 18.02 1.42 4.03
C VAL A 242 19.05 2.48 3.64
N VAL A 243 18.72 3.77 3.76
CA VAL A 243 19.66 4.88 3.53
C VAL A 243 20.83 4.82 4.49
N SER A 244 20.60 4.46 5.76
CA SER A 244 21.66 4.38 6.77
C SER A 244 22.65 3.25 6.49
N VAL A 245 22.16 2.07 6.09
CA VAL A 245 23.04 0.96 5.69
C VAL A 245 23.74 1.22 4.35
N GLY A 246 23.06 1.86 3.38
CA GLY A 246 23.61 2.12 2.05
C GLY A 246 24.89 2.95 2.01
N HIS A 247 25.14 3.78 3.02
CA HIS A 247 26.39 4.56 3.15
C HIS A 247 27.53 3.80 3.84
N ILE A 248 27.32 2.57 4.32
CA ILE A 248 28.36 1.75 4.97
C ILE A 248 29.15 0.95 3.93
N GLY A 249 28.44 0.28 3.01
CA GLY A 249 29.05 -0.60 2.03
C GLY A 249 28.03 -1.38 1.19
N THR A 250 28.47 -1.89 0.04
CA THR A 250 27.61 -2.65 -0.89
C THR A 250 27.25 -4.04 -0.37
N VAL A 251 28.15 -4.70 0.37
CA VAL A 251 27.90 -6.00 1.02
C VAL A 251 26.88 -5.85 2.14
N GLU A 252 27.02 -4.80 2.94
CA GLU A 252 26.12 -4.41 4.02
C GLU A 252 24.72 -4.08 3.47
N LEU A 253 24.63 -3.32 2.38
CA LEU A 253 23.35 -3.01 1.71
C LEU A 253 22.68 -4.27 1.13
N ALA A 254 23.44 -5.17 0.49
CA ALA A 254 22.91 -6.44 0.01
C ALA A 254 22.39 -7.32 1.16
N ALA A 255 23.13 -7.39 2.27
CA ALA A 255 22.74 -8.13 3.47
C ALA A 255 21.48 -7.57 4.14
N ALA A 256 21.36 -6.23 4.26
CA ALA A 256 20.16 -5.59 4.80
C ALA A 256 18.94 -5.75 3.86
N SER A 257 19.15 -5.76 2.54
CA SER A 257 18.10 -6.05 1.55
C SER A 257 17.55 -7.47 1.71
N ILE A 258 18.43 -8.48 1.71
CA ILE A 258 18.07 -9.89 1.91
C ILE A 258 17.43 -10.12 3.28
N ALA A 259 17.95 -9.47 4.33
CA ALA A 259 17.34 -9.52 5.66
C ALA A 259 15.95 -8.88 5.70
N SER A 260 15.74 -7.75 5.01
CA SER A 260 14.43 -7.08 4.94
C SER A 260 13.40 -7.91 4.16
N MET A 261 13.78 -8.48 3.02
CA MET A 261 12.99 -9.46 2.26
C MET A 261 12.62 -10.67 3.14
N THR A 262 13.60 -11.25 3.83
CA THR A 262 13.37 -12.38 4.75
C THR A 262 12.41 -11.99 5.88
N SER A 263 12.55 -10.80 6.48
CA SER A 263 11.65 -10.35 7.55
C SER A 263 10.24 -10.03 7.06
N ASN A 264 10.08 -9.50 5.85
CA ASN A 264 8.78 -9.29 5.21
C ASN A 264 8.07 -10.62 5.01
N VAL A 265 8.75 -11.60 4.39
CA VAL A 265 8.21 -12.92 4.07
C VAL A 265 7.87 -13.74 5.32
N VAL A 266 8.81 -13.83 6.28
CA VAL A 266 8.69 -14.74 7.43
C VAL A 266 7.94 -14.13 8.61
N ALA A 267 7.94 -12.81 8.79
CA ALA A 267 7.36 -12.18 9.98
C ALA A 267 6.32 -11.10 9.70
N LEU A 268 6.72 -9.99 9.05
CA LEU A 268 5.92 -8.76 9.04
C LEU A 268 4.60 -8.94 8.26
N SER A 269 4.63 -9.60 7.10
CA SER A 269 3.41 -9.91 6.32
C SER A 269 2.45 -10.85 7.06
N LEU A 270 2.98 -11.86 7.77
CA LEU A 270 2.17 -12.77 8.58
C LEU A 270 1.51 -12.05 9.76
N ILE A 271 2.26 -11.19 10.48
CA ILE A 271 1.75 -10.39 11.61
C ILE A 271 0.67 -9.41 11.12
N GLN A 272 0.98 -8.59 10.10
CA GLN A 272 0.06 -7.61 9.53
C GLN A 272 -1.22 -8.29 9.02
N GLY A 273 -1.07 -9.41 8.31
CA GLY A 273 -2.20 -10.21 7.81
C GLY A 273 -3.05 -10.80 8.92
N PHE A 274 -2.46 -11.41 9.94
CA PHE A 274 -3.21 -12.00 11.06
C PHE A 274 -3.98 -10.92 11.83
N CYS A 275 -3.39 -9.74 12.01
CA CYS A 275 -4.06 -8.59 12.61
C CYS A 275 -5.28 -8.10 11.83
N THR A 276 -5.41 -8.37 10.52
CA THR A 276 -6.61 -7.96 9.75
C THR A 276 -7.90 -8.66 10.21
N ALA A 277 -7.83 -9.71 11.03
CA ALA A 277 -8.99 -10.24 11.76
C ALA A 277 -9.65 -9.19 12.66
N LEU A 278 -8.87 -8.23 13.18
CA LEU A 278 -9.38 -7.13 13.99
C LEU A 278 -10.13 -6.09 13.14
N ASP A 279 -9.90 -6.00 11.82
CA ASP A 279 -10.70 -5.19 10.89
C ASP A 279 -12.16 -5.71 10.82
N THR A 280 -12.38 -7.00 11.09
CA THR A 280 -13.72 -7.58 11.28
C THR A 280 -14.19 -7.43 12.72
N LEU A 281 -13.41 -7.97 13.67
CA LEU A 281 -13.87 -8.24 15.03
C LEU A 281 -14.04 -6.97 15.87
N CYS A 282 -13.09 -6.03 15.80
CA CYS A 282 -13.17 -4.83 16.63
C CYS A 282 -14.32 -3.91 16.22
N PRO A 283 -14.58 -3.58 14.93
CA PRO A 283 -15.71 -2.73 14.56
C PRO A 283 -17.08 -3.34 14.86
N GLN A 284 -17.26 -4.65 14.59
CA GLN A 284 -18.51 -5.34 14.91
C GLN A 284 -18.74 -5.38 16.43
N ALA A 285 -17.70 -5.67 17.22
CA ALA A 285 -17.79 -5.65 18.69
C ALA A 285 -18.02 -4.24 19.23
N TYR A 286 -17.32 -3.22 18.74
CA TYR A 286 -17.39 -1.86 19.27
C TYR A 286 -18.80 -1.28 19.23
N THR A 287 -19.59 -1.68 18.25
CA THR A 287 -20.95 -1.16 18.02
C THR A 287 -22.07 -2.07 18.54
N SER A 288 -21.78 -3.32 18.94
CA SER A 288 -22.74 -4.23 19.57
C SER A 288 -22.51 -4.42 21.08
N ASN A 289 -21.26 -4.53 21.51
CA ASN A 289 -20.83 -4.63 22.91
C ASN A 289 -19.39 -4.05 23.03
N PRO A 290 -19.25 -2.73 23.28
CA PRO A 290 -17.95 -2.04 23.30
C PRO A 290 -16.86 -2.76 24.10
N ARG A 291 -17.24 -3.38 25.22
CA ARG A 291 -16.33 -4.06 26.15
C ARG A 291 -15.58 -5.24 25.50
N MET A 292 -16.20 -5.93 24.55
CA MET A 292 -15.63 -7.11 23.87
C MET A 292 -14.53 -6.74 22.86
N THR A 293 -14.50 -5.48 22.40
CA THR A 293 -13.49 -4.97 21.45
C THR A 293 -12.06 -5.21 21.94
N SER A 294 -11.77 -4.92 23.22
CA SER A 294 -10.45 -5.15 23.78
C SER A 294 -10.15 -6.64 24.01
N LEU A 295 -11.17 -7.46 24.28
CA LEU A 295 -11.00 -8.91 24.44
C LEU A 295 -10.54 -9.55 23.13
N TYR A 296 -11.16 -9.21 21.99
CA TYR A 296 -10.71 -9.69 20.69
C TYR A 296 -9.29 -9.19 20.34
N ALA A 297 -8.95 -7.94 20.66
CA ALA A 297 -7.60 -7.40 20.45
C ALA A 297 -6.54 -8.13 21.30
N LEU A 298 -6.83 -8.41 22.58
CA LEU A 298 -5.95 -9.16 23.48
C LEU A 298 -5.81 -10.63 23.06
N ARG A 299 -6.90 -11.28 22.62
CA ARG A 299 -6.87 -12.65 22.06
C ARG A 299 -5.93 -12.73 20.85
N THR A 300 -6.06 -11.81 19.89
CA THR A 300 -5.18 -11.73 18.72
C THR A 300 -3.72 -11.45 19.10
N PHE A 301 -3.47 -10.55 20.07
CA PHE A 301 -2.11 -10.29 20.57
C PHE A 301 -1.46 -11.52 21.21
N LEU A 302 -2.17 -12.29 22.04
CA LEU A 302 -1.61 -13.52 22.63
C LEU A 302 -1.30 -14.58 21.56
N ILE A 303 -2.17 -14.77 20.58
CA ILE A 303 -1.92 -15.70 19.47
C ILE A 303 -0.68 -15.25 18.66
N LEU A 304 -0.56 -13.95 18.39
CA LEU A 304 0.61 -13.39 17.72
C LEU A 304 1.90 -13.58 18.52
N MET A 305 1.87 -13.42 19.84
CA MET A 305 3.05 -13.69 20.67
C MET A 305 3.51 -15.16 20.62
N ILE A 306 2.59 -16.10 20.37
CA ILE A 306 2.93 -17.50 20.09
C ILE A 306 3.51 -17.64 18.67
N LEU A 307 2.90 -16.98 17.67
CA LEU A 307 3.36 -17.00 16.26
C LEU A 307 4.73 -16.33 16.05
N VAL A 308 5.11 -15.38 16.90
CA VAL A 308 6.44 -14.75 16.87
C VAL A 308 7.56 -15.71 17.29
N ILE A 309 7.27 -16.74 18.11
CA ILE A 309 8.29 -17.71 18.57
C ILE A 309 8.98 -18.44 17.40
N PRO A 310 8.27 -19.11 16.47
CA PRO A 310 8.93 -19.74 15.31
C PRO A 310 9.59 -18.72 14.38
N GLN A 311 9.07 -17.49 14.27
CA GLN A 311 9.70 -16.43 13.46
C GLN A 311 11.07 -16.03 14.04
N VAL A 312 11.17 -15.86 15.36
CA VAL A 312 12.45 -15.61 16.06
C VAL A 312 13.41 -16.79 15.88
N ILE A 313 12.93 -18.03 16.00
CA ILE A 313 13.76 -19.24 15.76
C ILE A 313 14.33 -19.25 14.33
N ILE A 314 13.53 -18.91 13.31
CA ILE A 314 13.98 -18.80 11.92
C ILE A 314 15.01 -17.66 11.79
N PHE A 315 14.76 -16.48 12.35
CA PHE A 315 15.68 -15.34 12.29
C PHE A 315 17.04 -15.65 12.94
N TRP A 316 17.06 -16.39 14.04
CA TRP A 316 18.30 -16.76 14.73
C TRP A 316 19.13 -17.82 13.98
N ASN A 317 18.48 -18.65 13.17
CA ASN A 317 19.10 -19.66 12.31
C ASN A 317 19.20 -19.24 10.82
N ALA A 318 18.91 -17.97 10.51
CA ALA A 318 18.77 -17.49 9.14
C ALA A 318 20.05 -17.67 8.28
N GLU A 319 21.22 -17.63 8.89
CA GLU A 319 22.51 -17.92 8.24
C GLU A 319 22.49 -19.27 7.50
N VAL A 320 22.05 -20.33 8.18
CA VAL A 320 21.97 -21.70 7.62
C VAL A 320 20.94 -21.76 6.49
N LEU A 321 19.82 -21.05 6.62
CA LEU A 321 18.78 -20.96 5.60
C LEU A 321 19.28 -20.22 4.34
N LEU A 322 19.98 -19.10 4.51
CA LEU A 322 20.52 -18.30 3.41
C LEU A 322 21.67 -19.01 2.69
N LEU A 323 22.54 -19.73 3.43
CA LEU A 323 23.55 -20.61 2.86
C LEU A 323 22.93 -21.78 2.08
N ALA A 324 21.85 -22.39 2.58
CA ALA A 324 21.11 -23.43 1.85
C ALA A 324 20.45 -22.88 0.56
N LEU A 325 20.02 -21.62 0.58
CA LEU A 325 19.57 -20.86 -0.60
C LEU A 325 20.72 -20.34 -1.49
N ARG A 326 21.97 -20.80 -1.25
CA ARG A 326 23.19 -20.47 -2.01
C ARG A 326 23.54 -18.98 -2.06
N GLN A 327 23.20 -18.23 -1.01
CA GLN A 327 23.72 -16.87 -0.84
C GLN A 327 25.23 -16.88 -0.53
N ASP A 328 25.91 -15.77 -0.83
CA ASP A 328 27.29 -15.56 -0.42
C ASP A 328 27.44 -15.68 1.11
N PRO A 329 28.44 -16.39 1.65
CA PRO A 329 28.57 -16.61 3.09
C PRO A 329 28.68 -15.33 3.93
N LYS A 330 29.37 -14.30 3.43
CA LYS A 330 29.55 -13.03 4.14
C LYS A 330 28.27 -12.22 4.13
N VAL A 331 27.51 -12.26 3.04
CA VAL A 331 26.16 -11.67 2.96
C VAL A 331 25.18 -12.41 3.88
N ALA A 332 25.25 -13.75 3.96
CA ALA A 332 24.42 -14.57 4.83
C ALA A 332 24.70 -14.34 6.33
N GLU A 333 25.97 -14.27 6.75
CA GLU A 333 26.40 -13.91 8.11
C GLU A 333 25.84 -12.55 8.53
N ARG A 334 26.01 -11.53 7.67
CA ARG A 334 25.51 -10.17 7.91
C ARG A 334 23.99 -10.10 7.96
N ALA A 335 23.30 -10.76 7.03
CA ALA A 335 21.84 -10.80 7.01
C ALA A 335 21.27 -11.53 8.23
N SER A 336 21.90 -12.64 8.66
CA SER A 336 21.52 -13.33 9.89
C SER A 336 21.73 -12.47 11.14
N THR A 337 22.82 -11.70 11.19
CA THR A 337 23.09 -10.77 12.30
C THR A 337 22.03 -9.66 12.35
N TYR A 338 21.65 -9.10 11.19
CA TYR A 338 20.58 -8.12 11.07
C TYR A 338 19.23 -8.68 11.54
N LEU A 339 18.87 -9.90 11.12
CA LEU A 339 17.65 -10.58 11.53
C LEU A 339 17.62 -10.89 13.04
N ARG A 340 18.73 -11.35 13.63
CA ARG A 340 18.87 -11.53 15.08
C ARG A 340 18.57 -10.22 15.83
N SER A 341 19.13 -9.09 15.41
CA SER A 341 18.83 -7.78 16.01
C SER A 341 17.39 -7.32 15.78
N LEU A 342 16.83 -7.52 14.58
CA LEU A 342 15.45 -7.16 14.27
C LEU A 342 14.42 -8.03 15.03
N SER A 343 14.78 -9.25 15.42
CA SER A 343 13.89 -10.19 16.12
C SER A 343 13.29 -9.61 17.41
N PHE A 344 14.04 -8.77 18.13
CA PHE A 344 13.60 -8.05 19.33
C PHE A 344 12.52 -6.98 19.04
N GLY A 345 12.33 -6.57 17.79
CA GLY A 345 11.28 -5.65 17.35
C GLY A 345 9.92 -6.31 17.13
N LEU A 346 9.88 -7.61 16.83
CA LEU A 346 8.65 -8.32 16.44
C LEU A 346 7.53 -8.27 17.51
N PRO A 347 7.79 -8.42 18.82
CA PRO A 347 6.76 -8.27 19.86
C PRO A 347 6.12 -6.88 19.87
N GLY A 348 6.95 -5.83 19.71
CA GLY A 348 6.50 -4.45 19.59
C GLY A 348 5.66 -4.23 18.32
N TYR A 349 6.11 -4.76 17.18
CA TYR A 349 5.34 -4.64 15.94
C TYR A 349 3.97 -5.34 16.04
N ALA A 350 3.91 -6.57 16.55
CA ALA A 350 2.64 -7.28 16.77
C ALA A 350 1.71 -6.56 17.75
N GLY A 351 2.25 -5.99 18.83
CA GLY A 351 1.49 -5.17 19.79
C GLY A 351 0.94 -3.89 19.16
N PHE A 352 1.75 -3.18 18.37
CA PHE A 352 1.34 -2.01 17.60
C PHE A 352 0.23 -2.34 16.60
N GLU A 353 0.39 -3.41 15.80
CA GLU A 353 -0.61 -3.85 14.81
C GLU A 353 -1.97 -4.19 15.47
N CYS A 354 -1.97 -4.73 16.68
CA CYS A 354 -3.18 -4.99 17.45
C CYS A 354 -3.83 -3.70 17.97
N ILE A 355 -3.07 -2.84 18.66
CA ILE A 355 -3.61 -1.63 19.27
C ILE A 355 -4.06 -0.62 18.19
N ARG A 356 -3.33 -0.48 17.07
CA ARG A 356 -3.72 0.44 16.00
C ARG A 356 -5.11 0.12 15.46
N ARG A 357 -5.42 -1.17 15.22
CA ARG A 357 -6.74 -1.62 14.75
C ARG A 357 -7.82 -1.51 15.82
N TRP A 358 -7.49 -1.81 17.07
CA TRP A 358 -8.41 -1.59 18.20
C TRP A 358 -8.81 -0.11 18.34
N LEU A 359 -7.87 0.83 18.17
CA LEU A 359 -8.14 2.27 18.18
C LEU A 359 -8.88 2.74 16.92
N GLN A 360 -8.47 2.27 15.73
CA GLN A 360 -9.10 2.60 14.45
C GLN A 360 -10.57 2.15 14.40
N ALA A 361 -10.89 0.96 14.93
CA ALA A 361 -12.27 0.47 15.03
C ALA A 361 -13.21 1.45 15.77
N GLN A 362 -12.69 2.12 16.81
CA GLN A 362 -13.39 3.14 17.60
C GLN A 362 -13.48 4.51 16.89
N GLY A 363 -13.00 4.62 15.64
CA GLY A 363 -12.93 5.85 14.87
C GLY A 363 -11.70 6.72 15.16
N MET A 364 -10.77 6.31 16.03
CA MET A 364 -9.58 7.08 16.41
C MET A 364 -8.45 6.95 15.37
N MET A 365 -8.75 7.26 14.11
CA MET A 365 -7.84 7.07 12.96
C MET A 365 -6.54 7.90 13.04
N VAL A 366 -6.50 8.93 13.88
CA VAL A 366 -5.33 9.80 14.11
C VAL A 366 -4.35 9.22 15.14
N ALA A 367 -4.75 8.25 15.96
CA ALA A 367 -3.89 7.70 17.02
C ALA A 367 -2.59 7.03 16.51
N PRO A 368 -2.59 6.26 15.40
CA PRO A 368 -1.35 5.72 14.84
C PRO A 368 -0.46 6.81 14.23
N VAL A 369 -1.04 7.88 13.69
CA VAL A 369 -0.29 9.06 13.20
C VAL A 369 0.47 9.74 14.35
N VAL A 370 -0.18 9.99 15.47
CA VAL A 370 0.47 10.56 16.68
C VAL A 370 1.59 9.67 17.19
N THR A 371 1.38 8.35 17.15
CA THR A 371 2.41 7.36 17.52
C THR A 371 3.64 7.44 16.63
N LEU A 372 3.43 7.51 15.30
CA LEU A 372 4.51 7.58 14.32
C LEU A 372 5.22 8.93 14.26
N ILE A 373 4.53 10.04 14.55
CA ILE A 373 5.16 11.36 14.71
C ILE A 373 6.19 11.37 15.85
N ILE A 374 6.06 10.48 16.83
CA ILE A 374 7.08 10.28 17.89
C ILE A 374 8.11 9.21 17.46
N ALA A 375 7.66 8.08 16.92
CA ALA A 375 8.54 6.95 16.63
C ALA A 375 9.47 7.15 15.41
N ALA A 376 9.05 7.88 14.37
CA ALA A 376 9.82 8.09 13.15
C ALA A 376 11.01 9.07 13.34
N PRO A 377 10.86 10.26 13.98
CA PRO A 377 12.01 11.11 14.30
C PRO A 377 12.98 10.43 15.27
N LEU A 378 12.48 9.60 16.20
CA LEU A 378 13.33 8.76 17.04
C LEU A 378 14.08 7.70 16.21
N ASN A 379 13.45 7.10 15.20
CA ASN A 379 14.11 6.16 14.30
C ASN A 379 15.26 6.82 13.51
N VAL A 380 15.06 8.05 13.02
CA VAL A 380 16.10 8.87 12.38
C VAL A 380 17.25 9.14 13.34
N LEU A 381 16.95 9.60 14.56
CA LEU A 381 17.96 9.90 15.57
C LEU A 381 18.76 8.65 15.98
N LEU A 382 18.09 7.52 16.21
CA LEU A 382 18.75 6.26 16.56
C LEU A 382 19.60 5.73 15.42
N ASN A 383 19.09 5.72 14.18
CA ASN A 383 19.90 5.31 13.02
C ASN A 383 21.15 6.18 12.89
N TYR A 384 21.02 7.51 12.98
CA TYR A 384 22.18 8.41 12.92
C TYR A 384 23.20 8.11 14.03
N LEU A 385 22.75 8.02 15.28
CA LEU A 385 23.64 7.82 16.43
C LEU A 385 24.29 6.43 16.46
N LEU A 386 23.53 5.36 16.18
CA LEU A 386 24.03 3.99 16.26
C LEU A 386 24.81 3.56 15.01
N VAL A 387 24.55 4.14 13.83
CA VAL A 387 25.27 3.80 12.59
C VAL A 387 26.50 4.69 12.39
N TRP A 388 26.37 6.01 12.54
CA TRP A 388 27.44 6.99 12.20
C TRP A 388 27.94 7.84 13.38
N GLY A 389 27.35 7.70 14.57
CA GLY A 389 27.62 8.57 15.72
C GLY A 389 29.01 8.45 16.36
N PRO A 390 29.20 9.07 17.54
CA PRO A 390 30.45 9.01 18.30
C PRO A 390 30.89 7.57 18.60
N GLU A 391 32.20 7.35 18.66
CA GLU A 391 32.79 5.99 18.74
C GLU A 391 32.38 5.22 20.00
N SER A 392 31.94 5.92 21.05
CA SER A 392 31.40 5.34 22.28
C SER A 392 30.02 4.69 22.14
N ILE A 393 29.28 4.97 21.06
CA ILE A 393 27.92 4.43 20.80
C ILE A 393 27.74 3.87 19.37
N ARG A 394 28.75 3.99 18.50
CA ARG A 394 28.68 3.60 17.08
C ARG A 394 28.77 2.08 16.92
N LEU A 395 27.63 1.45 16.64
CA LEU A 395 27.47 0.02 16.32
C LEU A 395 27.58 -0.28 14.81
N GLY A 396 27.64 0.75 13.96
CA GLY A 396 27.77 0.60 12.51
C GLY A 396 26.57 -0.14 11.90
N PHE A 397 26.84 -1.17 11.09
CA PHE A 397 25.82 -1.97 10.42
C PHE A 397 24.72 -2.52 11.36
N ILE A 398 25.09 -2.95 12.57
CA ILE A 398 24.15 -3.53 13.54
C ILE A 398 23.30 -2.44 14.21
N GLY A 399 23.73 -1.17 14.16
CA GLY A 399 22.97 -0.03 14.67
C GLY A 399 21.63 0.18 13.95
N ALA A 400 21.54 -0.12 12.65
CA ALA A 400 20.34 0.06 11.84
C ALA A 400 19.16 -0.88 12.21
N PRO A 401 19.33 -2.22 12.29
CA PRO A 401 18.27 -3.11 12.75
C PRO A 401 17.94 -2.91 14.24
N ILE A 402 18.92 -2.53 15.08
CA ILE A 402 18.66 -2.18 16.49
C ILE A 402 17.78 -0.92 16.58
N SER A 403 18.06 0.11 15.78
CA SER A 403 17.24 1.34 15.71
C SER A 403 15.80 1.01 15.32
N THR A 404 15.62 0.13 14.35
CA THR A 404 14.30 -0.35 13.90
C THR A 404 13.58 -1.15 14.99
N ALA A 405 14.28 -2.08 15.66
CA ALA A 405 13.71 -2.88 16.75
C ALA A 405 13.29 -2.02 17.96
N ILE A 406 14.07 -0.99 18.31
CA ILE A 406 13.71 -0.01 19.34
C ILE A 406 12.47 0.78 18.89
N SER A 407 12.44 1.31 17.67
CA SER A 407 11.28 2.04 17.14
C SER A 407 10.00 1.21 17.11
N MET A 408 10.05 -0.08 16.75
CA MET A 408 8.90 -1.00 16.81
C MET A 408 8.34 -1.15 18.23
N ASN A 409 9.21 -1.28 19.24
CA ASN A 409 8.78 -1.32 20.63
C ASN A 409 8.26 0.04 21.14
N VAL A 410 8.85 1.16 20.69
CA VAL A 410 8.35 2.50 21.02
C VAL A 410 6.98 2.76 20.40
N MET A 411 6.71 2.32 19.17
CA MET A 411 5.37 2.41 18.56
C MET A 411 4.32 1.70 19.42
N PHE A 412 4.63 0.52 19.95
CA PHE A 412 3.75 -0.20 20.88
C PHE A 412 3.54 0.58 22.18
N ILE A 413 4.62 0.99 22.86
CA ILE A 413 4.55 1.69 24.16
C ILE A 413 3.77 3.01 24.03
N VAL A 414 4.03 3.81 22.99
CA VAL A 414 3.31 5.06 22.73
C VAL A 414 1.84 4.80 22.38
N SER A 415 1.53 3.72 21.67
CA SER A 415 0.13 3.32 21.41
C SER A 415 -0.60 2.89 22.68
N VAL A 416 0.06 2.17 23.60
CA VAL A 416 -0.48 1.83 24.93
C VAL A 416 -0.74 3.10 25.74
N ILE A 417 0.20 4.05 25.76
CA ILE A 417 0.04 5.33 26.46
C ILE A 417 -1.13 6.13 25.87
N TYR A 418 -1.22 6.23 24.54
CA TYR A 418 -2.34 6.90 23.86
C TYR A 418 -3.67 6.23 24.22
N ALA A 419 -3.75 4.90 24.15
CA ALA A 419 -4.93 4.12 24.53
C ALA A 419 -5.37 4.41 25.97
N VAL A 420 -4.45 4.35 26.94
CA VAL A 420 -4.74 4.58 28.37
C VAL A 420 -5.21 6.02 28.64
N LEU A 421 -4.77 7.00 27.86
CA LEU A 421 -5.10 8.42 28.03
C LEU A 421 -6.32 8.90 27.22
N ARG A 422 -6.63 8.30 26.06
CA ARG A 422 -7.61 8.83 25.10
C ARG A 422 -8.72 7.86 24.68
N ALA A 423 -8.56 6.55 24.85
CA ALA A 423 -9.62 5.61 24.44
C ALA A 423 -10.83 5.68 25.39
N PRO A 424 -12.08 5.62 24.85
CA PRO A 424 -13.28 5.39 25.64
C PRO A 424 -13.11 4.24 26.64
N ARG A 425 -13.44 4.49 27.92
CA ARG A 425 -13.31 3.47 28.97
C ARG A 425 -14.22 2.27 28.73
N ASP A 426 -15.38 2.49 28.12
CA ASP A 426 -16.38 1.47 27.81
C ASP A 426 -15.88 0.45 26.76
N ALA A 427 -14.92 0.84 25.92
CA ALA A 427 -14.29 -0.04 24.93
C ALA A 427 -13.21 -0.96 25.53
N TRP A 428 -12.89 -0.81 26.83
CA TRP A 428 -11.86 -1.55 27.55
C TRP A 428 -12.46 -2.46 28.62
N GLY A 429 -12.48 -3.76 28.33
CA GLY A 429 -13.02 -4.78 29.23
C GLY A 429 -12.18 -5.17 30.43
N GLY A 430 -10.93 -4.68 30.52
CA GLY A 430 -9.95 -5.14 31.50
C GLY A 430 -9.26 -6.45 31.10
N PHE A 431 -8.34 -6.91 31.94
CA PHE A 431 -7.71 -8.22 31.78
C PHE A 431 -8.59 -9.28 32.45
N SER A 432 -8.99 -10.30 31.68
CA SER A 432 -9.73 -11.47 32.17
C SER A 432 -9.08 -12.77 31.68
N LYS A 433 -9.39 -13.89 32.34
CA LYS A 433 -9.02 -15.23 31.84
C LYS A 433 -9.75 -15.60 30.55
N GLU A 434 -10.87 -14.93 30.23
CA GLU A 434 -11.60 -15.05 28.96
C GLU A 434 -10.72 -14.85 27.70
N VAL A 435 -9.57 -14.18 27.83
CA VAL A 435 -8.58 -14.01 26.75
C VAL A 435 -7.98 -15.36 26.30
N PHE A 436 -8.08 -16.42 27.10
CA PHE A 436 -7.64 -17.78 26.74
C PHE A 436 -8.75 -18.68 26.18
N HIS A 437 -10.01 -18.23 26.18
CA HIS A 437 -11.17 -18.99 25.68
C HIS A 437 -11.56 -18.55 24.26
N ASP A 438 -12.34 -19.38 23.56
CA ASP A 438 -12.99 -19.13 22.25
C ASP A 438 -12.09 -18.55 21.15
N LEU A 439 -10.80 -18.92 21.16
CA LEU A 439 -9.80 -18.43 20.22
C LEU A 439 -10.08 -18.81 18.75
N GLY A 440 -10.95 -19.79 18.50
CA GLY A 440 -11.22 -20.32 17.16
C GLY A 440 -11.67 -19.28 16.13
N LEU A 441 -12.44 -18.26 16.54
CA LEU A 441 -12.87 -17.17 15.68
C LEU A 441 -11.70 -16.23 15.31
N ASN A 442 -10.87 -15.86 16.30
CA ASN A 442 -9.65 -15.09 16.08
C ASN A 442 -8.66 -15.85 15.17
N ILE A 443 -8.49 -17.16 15.38
CA ILE A 443 -7.59 -18.01 14.59
C ILE A 443 -8.10 -18.16 13.14
N THR A 444 -9.38 -18.45 12.94
CA THR A 444 -9.95 -18.64 11.59
C THR A 444 -9.87 -17.36 10.75
N LEU A 445 -10.26 -16.22 11.32
CA LEU A 445 -10.15 -14.93 10.63
C LEU A 445 -8.70 -14.47 10.48
N GLY A 446 -7.84 -14.75 11.46
CA GLY A 446 -6.42 -14.41 11.43
C GLY A 446 -5.66 -15.18 10.36
N LEU A 447 -5.84 -16.51 10.29
CA LEU A 447 -5.23 -17.34 9.24
C LEU A 447 -5.73 -16.96 7.84
N ALA A 448 -7.01 -16.61 7.69
CA ALA A 448 -7.53 -16.06 6.43
C ALA A 448 -6.87 -14.72 6.07
N GLY A 449 -6.74 -13.81 7.04
CA GLY A 449 -6.07 -12.52 6.87
C GLY A 449 -4.58 -12.67 6.50
N SER A 450 -3.87 -13.57 7.18
CA SER A 450 -2.51 -13.97 6.83
C SER A 450 -2.45 -14.51 5.40
N ALA A 451 -3.29 -15.49 5.04
CA ALA A 451 -3.31 -16.07 3.69
C ALA A 451 -3.58 -15.03 2.60
N ALA A 452 -4.48 -14.07 2.83
CA ALA A 452 -4.72 -12.96 1.91
C ALA A 452 -3.48 -12.08 1.72
N VAL A 453 -2.87 -11.60 2.81
CA VAL A 453 -1.72 -10.67 2.75
C VAL A 453 -0.44 -11.36 2.25
N VAL A 454 -0.14 -12.59 2.70
CA VAL A 454 1.07 -13.28 2.24
C VAL A 454 0.96 -13.77 0.80
N SER A 455 -0.25 -14.12 0.30
CA SER A 455 -0.40 -14.49 -1.11
C SER A 455 -0.04 -13.31 -2.02
N GLU A 456 -0.54 -12.11 -1.72
CA GLU A 456 -0.17 -10.85 -2.37
C GLU A 456 1.34 -10.57 -2.23
N TRP A 457 1.86 -10.48 -1.00
CA TRP A 457 3.25 -10.06 -0.74
C TRP A 457 4.29 -11.04 -1.30
N TRP A 458 4.12 -12.35 -1.11
CA TRP A 458 5.06 -13.34 -1.64
C TRP A 458 4.98 -13.44 -3.17
N SER A 459 3.85 -13.09 -3.80
CA SER A 459 3.77 -13.02 -5.28
C SER A 459 4.68 -11.93 -5.85
N TRP A 460 4.83 -10.80 -5.15
CA TRP A 460 5.77 -9.74 -5.53
C TRP A 460 7.22 -10.20 -5.47
N GLU A 461 7.59 -10.93 -4.41
CA GLU A 461 8.94 -11.50 -4.27
C GLU A 461 9.22 -12.55 -5.36
N ILE A 462 8.25 -13.42 -5.67
CA ILE A 462 8.35 -14.38 -6.79
C ILE A 462 8.52 -13.67 -8.13
N VAL A 463 7.81 -12.55 -8.37
CA VAL A 463 7.96 -11.74 -9.58
C VAL A 463 9.29 -10.98 -9.62
N GLY A 464 9.79 -10.52 -8.47
CA GLY A 464 11.15 -9.97 -8.33
C GLY A 464 12.21 -10.99 -8.72
N LEU A 465 12.17 -12.18 -8.11
CA LEU A 465 13.04 -13.31 -8.45
C LEU A 465 12.92 -13.71 -9.92
N ALA A 466 11.70 -13.80 -10.47
CA ALA A 466 11.48 -14.06 -11.88
C ALA A 466 12.15 -13.00 -12.78
N SER A 467 12.02 -11.71 -12.44
CA SER A 467 12.65 -10.63 -13.22
C SER A 467 14.18 -10.70 -13.22
N SER A 468 14.81 -11.28 -12.19
CA SER A 468 16.28 -11.43 -12.12
C SER A 468 16.84 -12.31 -13.24
N PHE A 469 16.11 -13.34 -13.68
CA PHE A 469 16.50 -14.22 -14.79
C PHE A 469 16.41 -13.54 -16.17
N LEU A 470 15.85 -12.33 -16.26
CA LEU A 470 15.83 -11.51 -17.47
C LEU A 470 17.06 -10.58 -17.59
N GLY A 471 17.93 -10.57 -16.58
CA GLY A 471 19.16 -9.78 -16.55
C GLY A 471 19.05 -8.41 -15.85
N PRO A 472 20.19 -7.72 -15.63
CA PRO A 472 20.26 -6.56 -14.73
C PRO A 472 19.32 -5.41 -15.09
N THR A 473 19.22 -5.05 -16.37
CA THR A 473 18.34 -3.95 -16.85
C THR A 473 16.86 -4.23 -16.54
N ALA A 474 16.42 -5.49 -16.67
CA ALA A 474 15.03 -5.88 -16.38
C ALA A 474 14.76 -5.95 -14.87
N LEU A 475 15.72 -6.41 -14.06
CA LEU A 475 15.62 -6.41 -12.60
C LEU A 475 15.60 -4.97 -12.04
N ALA A 476 16.47 -4.09 -12.54
CA ALA A 476 16.47 -2.67 -12.18
C ALA A 476 15.14 -2.00 -12.53
N ALA A 477 14.61 -2.26 -13.73
CA ALA A 477 13.29 -1.78 -14.11
C ALA A 477 12.18 -2.35 -13.20
N GLN A 478 12.22 -3.63 -12.84
CA GLN A 478 11.24 -4.22 -11.92
C GLN A 478 11.24 -3.53 -10.55
N SER A 479 12.41 -3.22 -9.99
CA SER A 479 12.51 -2.47 -8.72
C SER A 479 11.85 -1.09 -8.79
N VAL A 480 12.00 -0.39 -9.93
CA VAL A 480 11.32 0.90 -10.18
C VAL A 480 9.81 0.72 -10.26
N LEU A 481 9.32 -0.25 -11.04
CA LEU A 481 7.89 -0.51 -11.22
C LEU A 481 7.23 -0.95 -9.89
N LEU A 482 7.88 -1.82 -9.12
CA LEU A 482 7.42 -2.27 -7.81
C LEU A 482 7.35 -1.11 -6.81
N THR A 483 8.42 -0.32 -6.68
CA THR A 483 8.43 0.86 -5.79
C THR A 483 7.32 1.85 -6.17
N SER A 484 7.03 1.99 -7.46
CA SER A 484 5.96 2.87 -7.97
C SER A 484 4.57 2.35 -7.61
N ALA A 485 4.30 1.07 -7.83
CA ALA A 485 3.02 0.45 -7.46
C ALA A 485 2.80 0.49 -5.93
N SER A 486 3.81 0.10 -5.14
CA SER A 486 3.75 0.17 -3.67
C SER A 486 3.53 1.58 -3.13
N LEU A 487 4.02 2.63 -3.81
CA LEU A 487 3.76 4.03 -3.45
C LEU A 487 2.29 4.42 -3.72
N PHE A 488 1.76 4.08 -4.89
CA PHE A 488 0.38 4.43 -5.27
C PHE A 488 -0.67 3.60 -4.51
N TYR A 489 -0.37 2.35 -4.14
CA TYR A 489 -1.28 1.46 -3.40
C TYR A 489 -1.57 1.90 -1.96
N GLN A 490 -0.74 2.77 -1.35
CA GLN A 490 -0.98 3.25 0.02
C GLN A 490 -2.34 3.95 0.20
N ILE A 491 -2.83 4.63 -0.85
CA ILE A 491 -4.11 5.36 -0.78
C ILE A 491 -5.31 4.39 -0.92
N PRO A 492 -5.37 3.46 -1.90
CA PRO A 492 -6.35 2.37 -1.89
C PRO A 492 -6.30 1.47 -0.65
N TYR A 493 -5.12 1.17 -0.11
CA TYR A 493 -4.99 0.37 1.11
C TYR A 493 -5.57 1.11 2.33
N ALA A 494 -5.32 2.41 2.46
CA ALA A 494 -5.94 3.25 3.48
C ALA A 494 -7.49 3.30 3.34
N LEU A 495 -8.00 3.33 2.10
CA LEU A 495 -9.44 3.20 1.83
C LEU A 495 -9.97 1.80 2.18
N SER A 496 -9.20 0.72 1.97
CA SER A 496 -9.55 -0.65 2.37
C SER A 496 -9.80 -0.75 3.88
N VAL A 497 -8.88 -0.22 4.69
CA VAL A 497 -9.00 -0.21 6.16
C VAL A 497 -10.16 0.68 6.62
N ALA A 498 -10.30 1.89 6.03
CA ALA A 498 -11.43 2.79 6.32
C ALA A 498 -12.80 2.14 6.01
N ALA A 499 -12.91 1.45 4.88
CA ALA A 499 -14.11 0.74 4.47
C ALA A 499 -14.42 -0.47 5.35
N ALA A 500 -13.40 -1.26 5.73
CA ALA A 500 -13.56 -2.39 6.64
C ALA A 500 -14.11 -1.93 8.00
N VAL A 501 -13.52 -0.88 8.59
CA VAL A 501 -14.00 -0.30 9.85
C VAL A 501 -15.40 0.29 9.72
N ARG A 502 -15.69 1.08 8.68
CA ARG A 502 -17.01 1.70 8.53
C ARG A 502 -18.11 0.66 8.30
N ALA A 503 -17.88 -0.33 7.44
CA ALA A 503 -18.85 -1.40 7.20
C ALA A 503 -19.04 -2.28 8.44
N GLY A 504 -17.97 -2.69 9.12
CA GLY A 504 -18.06 -3.50 10.33
C GLY A 504 -18.78 -2.79 11.48
N ASN A 505 -18.53 -1.49 11.68
CA ASN A 505 -19.26 -0.67 12.65
C ASN A 505 -20.76 -0.53 12.30
N LEU A 506 -21.11 -0.40 11.01
CA LEU A 506 -22.53 -0.30 10.61
C LEU A 506 -23.26 -1.65 10.72
N LEU A 507 -22.57 -2.77 10.49
CA LEU A 507 -23.13 -4.11 10.69
C LEU A 507 -23.29 -4.45 12.18
N GLY A 508 -22.31 -4.14 13.04
CA GLY A 508 -22.48 -4.30 14.49
C GLY A 508 -23.62 -3.42 15.04
N ALA A 509 -23.72 -2.17 14.59
CA ALA A 509 -24.79 -1.23 14.93
C ALA A 509 -26.18 -1.54 14.33
N GLN A 510 -26.35 -2.65 13.61
CA GLN A 510 -27.60 -3.05 12.94
C GLN A 510 -28.15 -2.00 11.93
N ARG A 511 -27.27 -1.46 11.08
CA ARG A 511 -27.61 -0.49 10.02
C ARG A 511 -27.25 -1.04 8.62
N PRO A 512 -27.86 -2.16 8.18
CA PRO A 512 -27.50 -2.84 6.94
C PRO A 512 -27.69 -1.98 5.69
N ASP A 513 -28.76 -1.18 5.62
CA ASP A 513 -29.02 -0.32 4.46
C ASP A 513 -27.98 0.81 4.37
N THR A 514 -27.47 1.31 5.50
CA THR A 514 -26.34 2.26 5.51
C THR A 514 -25.05 1.58 5.09
N ALA A 515 -24.76 0.36 5.57
CA ALA A 515 -23.58 -0.40 5.16
C ALA A 515 -23.54 -0.68 3.64
N ARG A 516 -24.71 -0.92 3.02
CA ARG A 516 -24.87 -1.01 1.57
C ARG A 516 -24.57 0.32 0.85
N ILE A 517 -24.97 1.47 1.42
CA ILE A 517 -24.60 2.78 0.88
C ILE A 517 -23.08 3.02 1.01
N THR A 518 -22.47 2.61 2.14
CA THR A 518 -21.01 2.63 2.33
C THR A 518 -20.29 1.79 1.29
N SER A 519 -20.82 0.62 0.90
CA SER A 519 -20.17 -0.21 -0.14
C SER A 519 -20.14 0.48 -1.50
N TYR A 520 -21.22 1.17 -1.89
CA TYR A 520 -21.24 1.96 -3.12
C TYR A 520 -20.29 3.16 -3.03
N ALA A 521 -20.28 3.89 -1.90
CA ALA A 521 -19.37 5.01 -1.68
C ALA A 521 -17.89 4.60 -1.73
N THR A 522 -17.54 3.47 -1.10
CA THR A 522 -16.21 2.85 -1.17
C THR A 522 -15.84 2.48 -2.60
N MET A 523 -16.75 1.86 -3.36
CA MET A 523 -16.49 1.48 -4.76
C MET A 523 -16.25 2.70 -5.65
N THR A 524 -17.05 3.77 -5.51
CA THR A 524 -16.84 5.03 -6.23
C THR A 524 -15.51 5.69 -5.87
N LEU A 525 -15.15 5.74 -4.58
CA LEU A 525 -13.86 6.26 -4.13
C LEU A 525 -12.68 5.42 -4.65
N ALA A 526 -12.81 4.09 -4.66
CA ALA A 526 -11.76 3.19 -5.16
C ALA A 526 -11.52 3.39 -6.66
N ILE A 527 -12.58 3.43 -7.47
CA ILE A 527 -12.49 3.72 -8.92
C ILE A 527 -11.87 5.11 -9.16
N GLY A 528 -12.26 6.12 -8.37
CA GLY A 528 -11.72 7.48 -8.47
C GLY A 528 -10.22 7.55 -8.15
N VAL A 529 -9.80 7.05 -6.99
CA VAL A 529 -8.40 7.05 -6.55
C VAL A 529 -7.53 6.20 -7.48
N ALA A 530 -7.95 4.97 -7.77
CA ALA A 530 -7.19 4.07 -8.63
C ALA A 530 -7.12 4.59 -10.08
N GLY A 531 -8.18 5.23 -10.57
CA GLY A 531 -8.20 5.95 -11.84
C GLY A 531 -7.22 7.12 -11.89
N ILE A 532 -7.16 7.96 -10.85
CA ILE A 532 -6.18 9.06 -10.74
C ILE A 532 -4.75 8.51 -10.75
N ASN A 533 -4.45 7.50 -9.94
CA ASN A 533 -3.13 6.84 -9.90
C ASN A 533 -2.74 6.30 -11.30
N SER A 534 -3.69 5.65 -11.98
CA SER A 534 -3.48 5.10 -13.33
C SER A 534 -3.20 6.19 -14.36
N VAL A 535 -3.96 7.29 -14.34
CA VAL A 535 -3.78 8.43 -15.24
C VAL A 535 -2.43 9.12 -15.03
N LEU A 536 -2.00 9.29 -13.77
CA LEU A 536 -0.67 9.83 -13.44
C LEU A 536 0.45 8.95 -14.02
N LEU A 537 0.38 7.63 -13.83
CA LEU A 537 1.33 6.67 -14.39
C LEU A 537 1.37 6.72 -15.93
N VAL A 538 0.22 6.81 -16.61
CA VAL A 538 0.17 6.92 -18.08
C VAL A 538 0.78 8.24 -18.58
N ILE A 539 0.43 9.38 -17.97
CA ILE A 539 0.91 10.71 -18.37
C ILE A 539 2.43 10.80 -18.22
N PHE A 540 2.96 10.38 -17.06
CA PHE A 540 4.37 10.54 -16.75
C PHE A 540 5.28 9.40 -17.24
N ARG A 541 4.75 8.35 -17.91
CA ARG A 541 5.49 7.12 -18.25
C ARG A 541 6.89 7.32 -18.87
N HIS A 542 7.03 8.31 -19.76
CA HIS A 542 8.28 8.60 -20.49
C HIS A 542 9.29 9.43 -19.68
N ARG A 543 8.89 9.93 -18.51
CA ARG A 543 9.73 10.69 -17.57
C ARG A 543 9.91 10.00 -16.23
N TRP A 544 9.01 9.11 -15.85
CA TRP A 544 8.96 8.47 -14.53
C TRP A 544 10.26 7.72 -14.18
N GLY A 545 10.86 7.00 -15.15
CA GLY A 545 12.14 6.31 -14.94
C GLY A 545 13.30 7.22 -14.52
N LEU A 546 13.29 8.49 -14.94
CA LEU A 546 14.32 9.50 -14.61
C LEU A 546 14.35 9.86 -13.11
N LEU A 547 13.28 9.52 -12.36
CA LEU A 547 13.23 9.72 -10.91
C LEU A 547 14.04 8.66 -10.14
N PHE A 548 14.41 7.55 -10.79
CA PHE A 548 15.02 6.38 -10.15
C PHE A 548 16.34 5.92 -10.79
N SER A 549 16.58 6.24 -12.08
CA SER A 549 17.79 5.84 -12.78
C SER A 549 18.19 6.85 -13.86
N SER A 550 19.50 6.99 -14.06
CA SER A 550 20.09 7.69 -15.20
C SER A 550 20.26 6.78 -16.42
N GLU A 551 20.13 5.45 -16.27
CA GLU A 551 20.44 4.48 -17.32
C GLU A 551 19.32 4.42 -18.36
N LYS A 552 19.65 4.82 -19.58
CA LYS A 552 18.69 4.97 -20.69
C LYS A 552 17.89 3.69 -20.94
N GLU A 553 18.53 2.53 -20.92
CA GLU A 553 17.85 1.24 -21.13
C GLU A 553 16.80 0.96 -20.05
N VAL A 554 17.12 1.23 -18.78
CA VAL A 554 16.19 1.04 -17.65
C VAL A 554 14.99 1.97 -17.80
N ILE A 555 15.23 3.24 -18.16
CA ILE A 555 14.18 4.24 -18.40
C ILE A 555 13.26 3.79 -19.55
N GLU A 556 13.81 3.29 -20.66
CA GLU A 556 13.04 2.82 -21.81
C GLU A 556 12.23 1.55 -21.48
N VAL A 557 12.81 0.58 -20.75
CA VAL A 557 12.08 -0.60 -20.26
C VAL A 557 10.92 -0.16 -19.35
N VAL A 558 11.17 0.67 -18.34
CA VAL A 558 10.14 1.22 -17.42
C VAL A 558 9.03 1.91 -18.20
N ALA A 559 9.36 2.86 -19.09
CA ALA A 559 8.37 3.58 -19.89
C ALA A 559 7.52 2.67 -20.77
N SER A 560 8.09 1.55 -21.24
CA SER A 560 7.39 0.55 -22.05
C SER A 560 6.46 -0.38 -21.26
N VAL A 561 6.63 -0.48 -19.94
CA VAL A 561 5.79 -1.32 -19.04
C VAL A 561 4.81 -0.46 -18.22
N LEU A 562 5.11 0.80 -17.91
CA LEU A 562 4.31 1.61 -16.97
C LEU A 562 2.85 1.82 -17.40
N GLY A 563 2.55 1.81 -18.71
CA GLY A 563 1.18 1.85 -19.22
C GLY A 563 0.34 0.61 -18.87
N LEU A 564 1.00 -0.54 -18.66
CA LEU A 564 0.39 -1.76 -18.14
C LEU A 564 0.31 -1.73 -16.60
N VAL A 565 1.32 -1.15 -15.92
CA VAL A 565 1.25 -0.91 -14.46
C VAL A 565 0.09 0.02 -14.10
N ALA A 566 -0.30 0.95 -14.97
CA ALA A 566 -1.53 1.72 -14.80
C ALA A 566 -2.80 0.84 -14.83
N ALA A 567 -2.93 -0.09 -15.78
CA ALA A 567 -4.07 -1.02 -15.85
C ALA A 567 -4.10 -1.99 -14.65
N PHE A 568 -2.92 -2.43 -14.20
CA PHE A 568 -2.75 -3.12 -12.93
C PHE A 568 -3.29 -2.27 -11.76
N GLN A 569 -2.84 -1.01 -11.64
CA GLN A 569 -3.12 -0.14 -10.50
C GLN A 569 -4.62 0.19 -10.34
N LEU A 570 -5.35 0.27 -11.46
CA LEU A 570 -6.80 0.40 -11.48
C LEU A 570 -7.49 -0.82 -10.83
N SER A 571 -7.06 -2.02 -11.23
CA SER A 571 -7.63 -3.29 -10.75
C SER A 571 -7.26 -3.55 -9.28
N ASP A 572 -6.00 -3.30 -8.94
CA ASP A 572 -5.42 -3.37 -7.61
C ASP A 572 -6.16 -2.50 -6.59
N GLY A 573 -6.38 -1.22 -6.91
CA GLY A 573 -7.07 -0.30 -6.00
C GLY A 573 -8.55 -0.65 -5.78
N ILE A 574 -9.22 -1.24 -6.78
CA ILE A 574 -10.59 -1.75 -6.64
C ILE A 574 -10.59 -3.04 -5.79
N SER A 575 -9.70 -3.99 -6.11
CA SER A 575 -9.56 -5.26 -5.39
C SER A 575 -9.29 -5.04 -3.90
N GLY A 576 -8.32 -4.19 -3.55
CA GLY A 576 -8.00 -3.85 -2.16
C GLY A 576 -9.18 -3.23 -1.40
N ALA A 577 -9.92 -2.32 -2.03
CA ALA A 577 -11.10 -1.70 -1.43
C ALA A 577 -12.25 -2.71 -1.21
N MET A 578 -12.51 -3.60 -2.17
CA MET A 578 -13.53 -4.66 -2.04
C MET A 578 -13.13 -5.70 -0.99
N ALA A 579 -11.84 -6.07 -0.92
CA ALA A 579 -11.31 -6.90 0.15
C ALA A 579 -11.50 -6.25 1.54
N GLY A 580 -11.42 -4.92 1.63
CA GLY A 580 -11.77 -4.15 2.83
C GLY A 580 -13.23 -4.37 3.26
N LEU A 581 -14.17 -4.22 2.33
CA LEU A 581 -15.59 -4.48 2.59
C LEU A 581 -15.85 -5.95 2.98
N LEU A 582 -15.18 -6.91 2.35
CA LEU A 582 -15.28 -8.33 2.72
C LEU A 582 -14.74 -8.59 4.13
N ARG A 583 -13.67 -7.91 4.58
CA ARG A 583 -13.22 -7.96 5.98
C ARG A 583 -14.25 -7.32 6.92
N GLY A 584 -14.77 -6.14 6.60
CA GLY A 584 -15.83 -5.48 7.39
C GLY A 584 -17.10 -6.33 7.55
N ALA A 585 -17.49 -7.09 6.51
CA ALA A 585 -18.60 -8.04 6.54
C ALA A 585 -18.30 -9.39 7.22
N GLY A 586 -17.03 -9.66 7.58
CA GLY A 586 -16.59 -10.93 8.15
C GLY A 586 -16.47 -12.09 7.15
N LYS A 587 -16.40 -11.79 5.85
CA LYS A 587 -16.11 -12.74 4.76
C LYS A 587 -14.62 -12.75 4.35
N ALA A 588 -13.72 -12.45 5.29
CA ALA A 588 -12.27 -12.48 5.05
C ALA A 588 -11.76 -13.82 4.45
N PRO A 589 -12.26 -15.02 4.85
CA PRO A 589 -11.85 -16.28 4.23
C PRO A 589 -12.18 -16.38 2.74
N LEU A 590 -13.32 -15.84 2.30
CA LEU A 590 -13.68 -15.79 0.88
C LEU A 590 -12.71 -14.88 0.11
N GLY A 591 -12.40 -13.69 0.64
CA GLY A 591 -11.41 -12.80 0.06
C GLY A 591 -10.02 -13.46 -0.07
N ALA A 592 -9.59 -14.21 0.95
CA ALA A 592 -8.32 -14.93 0.96
C ALA A 592 -8.25 -16.03 -0.13
N VAL A 593 -9.31 -16.84 -0.27
CA VAL A 593 -9.40 -17.87 -1.32
C VAL A 593 -9.37 -17.26 -2.72
N LEU A 594 -10.12 -16.17 -2.94
CA LEU A 594 -10.11 -15.47 -4.23
C LEU A 594 -8.72 -14.89 -4.55
N ASN A 595 -8.04 -14.29 -3.57
CA ASN A 595 -6.70 -13.74 -3.78
C ASN A 595 -5.67 -14.83 -4.10
N LEU A 596 -5.69 -15.93 -3.34
CA LEU A 596 -4.77 -17.06 -3.53
C LEU A 596 -4.94 -17.71 -4.92
N ILE A 597 -6.18 -17.95 -5.36
CA ILE A 597 -6.47 -18.48 -6.70
C ILE A 597 -5.96 -17.53 -7.78
N SER A 598 -6.32 -16.24 -7.69
CA SER A 598 -5.89 -15.25 -8.69
C SER A 598 -4.38 -15.14 -8.80
N TYR A 599 -3.63 -15.03 -7.70
CA TYR A 599 -2.18 -14.91 -7.76
C TYR A 599 -1.49 -16.23 -8.18
N TYR A 600 -1.84 -17.37 -7.57
CA TYR A 600 -1.04 -18.61 -7.70
C TYR A 600 -1.54 -19.57 -8.78
N VAL A 601 -2.83 -19.56 -9.11
CA VAL A 601 -3.41 -20.43 -10.16
C VAL A 601 -3.47 -19.70 -11.51
N VAL A 602 -3.69 -18.38 -11.51
CA VAL A 602 -3.79 -17.59 -12.74
C VAL A 602 -2.54 -16.74 -12.99
N GLY A 603 -2.23 -15.79 -12.10
CA GLY A 603 -1.30 -14.70 -12.36
C GLY A 603 0.15 -15.11 -12.52
N LEU A 604 0.71 -15.85 -11.56
CA LEU A 604 2.08 -16.34 -11.60
C LEU A 604 2.28 -17.34 -12.76
N PRO A 605 1.44 -18.37 -12.98
CA PRO A 605 1.60 -19.27 -14.13
C PRO A 605 1.49 -18.54 -15.49
N LEU A 606 0.51 -17.66 -15.65
CA LEU A 606 0.34 -16.88 -16.89
C LEU A 606 1.52 -15.93 -17.12
N GLY A 607 1.97 -15.23 -16.08
CA GLY A 607 3.10 -14.30 -16.15
C GLY A 607 4.39 -15.01 -16.57
N MET A 608 4.72 -16.12 -15.90
CA MET A 608 5.89 -16.95 -16.23
C MET A 608 5.81 -17.52 -17.65
N ALA A 609 4.64 -17.97 -18.09
CA ALA A 609 4.43 -18.48 -19.45
C ALA A 609 4.60 -17.41 -20.54
N LEU A 610 4.08 -16.19 -20.30
CA LEU A 610 4.24 -15.05 -21.22
C LEU A 610 5.68 -14.52 -21.26
N THR A 611 6.40 -14.57 -20.14
CA THR A 611 7.78 -14.08 -20.01
C THR A 611 8.83 -15.05 -20.57
N PHE A 612 8.76 -16.34 -20.25
CA PHE A 612 9.83 -17.30 -20.56
C PHE A 612 9.50 -18.29 -21.68
N ALA A 613 8.25 -18.76 -21.76
CA ALA A 613 7.89 -19.89 -22.60
C ALA A 613 7.42 -19.47 -24.01
N GLY A 614 6.26 -18.81 -24.10
CA GLY A 614 5.56 -18.56 -25.36
C GLY A 614 6.04 -17.30 -26.09
N PRO A 615 5.33 -16.17 -25.97
CA PRO A 615 5.66 -14.93 -26.70
C PRO A 615 6.93 -14.21 -26.18
N LYS A 616 7.58 -14.72 -25.13
CA LYS A 616 8.84 -14.22 -24.56
C LYS A 616 8.88 -12.71 -24.34
N MET A 617 7.81 -12.17 -23.76
CA MET A 617 7.56 -10.73 -23.61
C MET A 617 8.44 -10.05 -22.56
N GLY A 618 9.46 -10.75 -22.02
CA GLY A 618 10.32 -10.27 -20.94
C GLY A 618 9.49 -9.77 -19.76
N LEU A 619 9.84 -8.60 -19.23
CA LEU A 619 9.20 -8.01 -18.06
C LEU A 619 7.70 -7.72 -18.26
N LYS A 620 7.25 -7.49 -19.50
CA LYS A 620 5.82 -7.27 -19.82
C LYS A 620 4.97 -8.51 -19.57
N GLY A 621 5.53 -9.71 -19.71
CA GLY A 621 4.80 -10.96 -19.46
C GLY A 621 4.38 -11.11 -17.99
N LEU A 622 5.31 -10.89 -17.06
CA LEU A 622 5.06 -10.93 -15.61
C LEU A 622 3.94 -9.96 -15.21
N TRP A 623 4.03 -8.70 -15.68
CA TRP A 623 3.01 -7.70 -15.41
C TRP A 623 1.67 -7.98 -16.10
N LEU A 624 1.63 -8.66 -17.26
CA LEU A 624 0.39 -9.09 -17.89
C LEU A 624 -0.31 -10.18 -17.06
N GLY A 625 0.45 -11.15 -16.55
CA GLY A 625 -0.06 -12.17 -15.63
C GLY A 625 -0.65 -11.57 -14.36
N LEU A 626 0.11 -10.69 -13.70
CA LEU A 626 -0.34 -9.96 -12.51
C LEU A 626 -1.60 -9.11 -12.79
N THR A 627 -1.63 -8.38 -13.92
CA THR A 627 -2.79 -7.55 -14.28
C THR A 627 -4.03 -8.41 -14.52
N ALA A 628 -3.92 -9.49 -15.30
CA ALA A 628 -5.04 -10.38 -15.59
C ALA A 628 -5.60 -11.03 -14.30
N ALA A 629 -4.72 -11.43 -13.38
CA ALA A 629 -5.11 -11.94 -12.07
C ALA A 629 -5.89 -10.91 -11.24
N LEU A 630 -5.37 -9.69 -11.07
CA LEU A 630 -6.05 -8.67 -10.27
C LEU A 630 -7.31 -8.11 -10.94
N THR A 631 -7.38 -8.02 -12.27
CA THR A 631 -8.65 -7.73 -12.96
C THR A 631 -9.69 -8.80 -12.61
N GLY A 632 -9.29 -10.08 -12.60
CA GLY A 632 -10.13 -11.19 -12.13
C GLY A 632 -10.58 -11.03 -10.67
N THR A 633 -9.64 -10.79 -9.74
CA THR A 633 -9.96 -10.57 -8.31
C THR A 633 -10.89 -9.38 -8.12
N ALA A 634 -10.61 -8.24 -8.77
CA ALA A 634 -11.41 -7.03 -8.68
C ALA A 634 -12.83 -7.25 -9.20
N THR A 635 -13.00 -7.86 -10.38
CA THR A 635 -14.31 -8.16 -10.95
C THR A 635 -15.11 -9.10 -10.05
N LEU A 636 -14.48 -10.17 -9.54
CA LEU A 636 -15.16 -11.19 -8.74
C LEU A 636 -15.49 -10.71 -7.32
N THR A 637 -14.57 -10.01 -6.65
CA THR A 637 -14.84 -9.41 -5.33
C THR A 637 -15.87 -8.28 -5.42
N THR A 638 -15.84 -7.45 -6.46
CA THR A 638 -16.90 -6.46 -6.74
C THR A 638 -18.24 -7.15 -6.96
N TRP A 639 -18.30 -8.23 -7.76
CA TRP A 639 -19.52 -8.99 -7.98
C TRP A 639 -20.09 -9.58 -6.68
N VAL A 640 -19.24 -10.16 -5.82
CA VAL A 640 -19.65 -10.64 -4.48
C VAL A 640 -20.20 -9.49 -3.63
N VAL A 641 -19.51 -8.35 -3.55
CA VAL A 641 -19.94 -7.19 -2.74
C VAL A 641 -21.25 -6.59 -3.26
N LEU A 642 -21.46 -6.55 -4.58
CA LEU A 642 -22.71 -6.09 -5.19
C LEU A 642 -23.88 -7.07 -5.00
N ARG A 643 -23.60 -8.34 -4.71
CA ARG A 643 -24.57 -9.42 -4.45
C ARG A 643 -24.73 -9.75 -2.96
N LEU A 644 -24.01 -9.08 -2.07
CA LEU A 644 -24.13 -9.27 -0.62
C LEU A 644 -25.53 -8.90 -0.12
N ASP A 645 -26.19 -9.80 0.60
CA ASP A 645 -27.32 -9.41 1.45
C ASP A 645 -26.78 -8.80 2.75
N TRP A 646 -26.77 -7.47 2.78
CA TRP A 646 -26.32 -6.70 3.94
C TRP A 646 -27.18 -6.94 5.19
N ARG A 647 -28.44 -7.40 5.06
CA ARG A 647 -29.31 -7.75 6.19
C ARG A 647 -28.90 -9.08 6.79
N ALA A 648 -28.68 -10.10 5.96
CA ALA A 648 -28.10 -11.37 6.39
C ALA A 648 -26.71 -11.18 7.04
N GLU A 649 -25.85 -10.31 6.50
CA GLU A 649 -24.54 -10.02 7.13
C GLU A 649 -24.63 -9.23 8.45
N SER A 650 -25.73 -8.49 8.67
CA SER A 650 -26.01 -7.79 9.94
C SER A 650 -26.40 -8.78 11.05
N GLU A 651 -27.17 -9.82 10.70
CA GLU A 651 -27.49 -10.91 11.62
C GLU A 651 -26.29 -11.85 11.85
N ASN A 652 -25.53 -12.17 10.79
CA ASN A 652 -24.25 -12.88 10.93
C ASN A 652 -23.29 -12.11 11.86
N ALA A 653 -23.34 -10.77 11.91
CA ALA A 653 -22.58 -9.99 12.88
C ALA A 653 -23.10 -10.18 14.32
N ARG A 654 -24.42 -10.22 14.56
CA ARG A 654 -24.99 -10.53 15.89
C ARG A 654 -24.57 -11.92 16.37
N ILE A 655 -24.64 -12.92 15.50
CA ILE A 655 -24.21 -14.30 15.82
C ILE A 655 -22.71 -14.35 16.12
N ARG A 656 -21.86 -13.73 15.29
CA ARG A 656 -20.39 -13.65 15.54
C ARG A 656 -20.03 -12.94 16.84
N MET A 657 -20.85 -11.99 17.30
CA MET A 657 -20.65 -11.25 18.55
C MET A 657 -21.36 -11.89 19.77
N GLY A 658 -22.03 -13.04 19.61
CA GLY A 658 -22.77 -13.71 20.70
C GLY A 658 -24.05 -12.99 21.14
N VAL A 659 -24.55 -12.03 20.35
CA VAL A 659 -25.77 -11.23 20.60
C VAL A 659 -27.04 -11.93 20.05
N ALA A 660 -26.84 -12.91 19.17
CA ALA A 660 -27.84 -13.88 18.77
C ALA A 660 -27.22 -15.28 18.88
N LYS A 661 -28.02 -16.29 19.20
CA LYS A 661 -27.69 -17.65 18.78
C LYS A 661 -28.05 -17.78 17.30
N ARG A 662 -27.37 -18.68 16.60
CA ARG A 662 -27.93 -19.22 15.36
C ARG A 662 -29.12 -20.08 15.79
N ASP A 663 -30.28 -19.89 15.18
CA ASP A 663 -31.37 -20.86 15.33
C ASP A 663 -30.85 -22.19 14.77
N GLU A 664 -30.78 -23.20 15.64
CA GLU A 664 -30.56 -24.57 15.21
C GLU A 664 -31.87 -24.98 14.50
N GLU A 665 -31.76 -25.42 13.25
CA GLU A 665 -32.93 -25.91 12.51
C GLU A 665 -33.53 -27.07 13.30
N ASP A 666 -34.82 -26.97 13.61
CA ASP A 666 -35.53 -27.89 14.51
C ASP A 666 -35.83 -29.20 13.77
N ASP A 667 -34.76 -29.96 13.50
CA ASP A 667 -34.77 -31.38 13.06
C ASP A 667 -35.28 -32.29 14.20
N GLY A 668 -36.32 -31.84 14.92
CA GLY A 668 -37.19 -32.68 15.71
C GLY A 668 -37.90 -33.65 14.77
N PRO A 669 -37.83 -34.98 15.01
CA PRO A 669 -38.47 -35.93 14.11
C PRO A 669 -39.99 -35.80 14.20
N ASP A 670 -40.63 -35.47 13.07
CA ASP A 670 -42.09 -35.56 12.87
C ASP A 670 -42.54 -37.02 13.08
N PHE A 671 -42.86 -37.36 14.33
CA PHE A 671 -43.56 -38.59 14.68
C PHE A 671 -45.06 -38.36 14.61
N GLU A 672 -45.70 -39.04 13.65
CA GLU A 672 -47.13 -39.01 13.37
C GLU A 672 -48.01 -39.31 14.60
N GLN A 673 -49.19 -38.68 14.67
CA GLN A 673 -50.35 -39.08 15.48
C GLN A 673 -51.63 -38.93 14.66
#